data_AF-A0A1S3WLB7-F1
#
_entry.id   AF-A0A1S3WLB7-F1
#
_cell.length_a   1.000
_cell.length_b   1.000
_cell.length_c   1.000
_cell.angle_alpha   90.00
_cell.angle_beta   90.00
_cell.angle_gamma   90.00
#
_symmetry.space_group_name_H-M   'P 1'
#
loop_
_entity.id
_entity.type
_entity.pdbx_description
1 polymer ?
#
loop_
_entity_poly.entity_id
_entity_poly.type
_entity_poly.pdbx_seq_one_letter_code
_entity_poly.pdbx_strand_id
1 'polypeptide(L)'
;MCDPHPPRLLLGGSQTPRGLRLLTAPNVAQELDGGCHGFSHKFMHWQEELLLGGMTRDPQGQLLRAEALQTTFLLMSPRQLYEHFRGDYQTHDIGWSEEQAATVLQAWQRRFVQLAQEVLPTNASQQVHAFSSTTLDDILHAFSEVSVTRVVGGYLLMLAYACVTMLRWDCAQSQGAVGLAGVLLVALAVASGLGLCALLDIAFNAATTQVLPFLALGIGVDDIFLLAHAFTEVPSGTPLQHTGACLQRTGTSVALTSINNMVAFFMAALVPIPALRAFSLQAAIVVSCTFAVVMLVFPAVLSLDLHRRHSQRLDVLCCFSSPCSARVIQILPQELGDRTVPVGITRLTATVQAFAHCEASSQHVVTILPPQTHLVSPPSDPLGSELFIPGGSTRDLLGQEEGTRQKIAHRSPPCACWNLARFARYQFAPLLLQSHTKALVLVLFGALLGLSLYGATLVQDGLALTDVVPRGTKEHAFLSAQLRYFSLYEVALVTQGGFDYAHSQRALFDLHQRFSSLKAVLPPPTSQPPRTWLHYYRNWLQGIQAAFDQDWAAGRITRHSYRNASEDGALAYKLLIQTGDTQEPLDFSQLPTRKLVDTEGLIPPELFYSGLTVWVNSDPLGLAASQANFYPPPPEWLHDKYDTTGENLRIPAAQPLEFAQFPFLLRGLQSTADFVEAIEGARAACAEAGRAGVRAYPSGSPFLFWEQYLGLRRCFLLAVGILLVCTFLVCALLLLNPWMAGLIVLVLAMMTMELFGIMGFLGIKLSAIPVVILVASVGIGVEFTVHVALGFLTTQGSRSLRAAHALEHTFAPVTDGAVSTLLGLLMLAGSSFDFIVRYFFMVLTVLTVLGLLHGLVLLPVLLSILGPPPEVVQVYKENTEVLNPPAPQGGGLRWGVPPSLHPSFARVTTSMTVALHPPPLPGAYIHPASDEPAWPPSTTPAASSSSTPISRGPCPATG
;
A
#
# COMPACT_ATOMS: atom_id res chain seq x y z
N MET A 1 -56.31 10.57 28.05
CA MET A 1 -55.91 10.81 29.45
C MET A 1 -54.44 10.49 29.55
N CYS A 2 -53.61 11.42 30.00
CA CYS A 2 -52.15 11.30 29.94
C CYS A 2 -51.56 11.65 31.31
N ASP A 3 -50.72 10.77 31.85
CA ASP A 3 -49.91 11.05 33.04
C ASP A 3 -48.46 11.29 32.59
N PRO A 4 -47.94 12.53 32.66
CA PRO A 4 -46.77 12.95 31.86
C PRO A 4 -45.41 12.73 32.54
N HIS A 5 -45.32 11.89 33.58
CA HIS A 5 -44.13 11.81 34.44
C HIS A 5 -43.63 10.37 34.66
N PRO A 6 -42.52 9.94 34.02
CA PRO A 6 -41.83 8.72 34.41
C PRO A 6 -41.23 8.88 35.83
N PRO A 7 -41.19 7.80 36.64
CA PRO A 7 -40.63 7.86 37.99
C PRO A 7 -39.11 8.09 37.91
N ARG A 8 -38.66 9.30 38.29
CA ARG A 8 -37.23 9.56 38.47
C ARG A 8 -36.69 8.71 39.63
N LEU A 9 -35.66 7.90 39.37
CA LEU A 9 -34.94 7.06 40.34
C LEU A 9 -34.21 7.83 41.47
N LEU A 10 -34.45 9.14 41.61
CA LEU A 10 -33.85 10.00 42.62
C LEU A 10 -34.69 10.02 43.90
N LEU A 11 -34.25 9.24 44.89
CA LEU A 11 -34.71 9.34 46.29
C LEU A 11 -34.53 10.79 46.80
N GLY A 12 -35.62 11.56 46.82
CA GLY A 12 -35.64 12.95 47.30
C GLY A 12 -35.67 14.06 46.23
N GLY A 13 -35.84 13.73 44.94
CA GLY A 13 -35.98 14.75 43.89
C GLY A 13 -37.22 15.65 44.08
N SER A 14 -37.08 16.96 43.92
CA SER A 14 -38.14 17.96 44.19
C SER A 14 -39.42 17.86 43.33
N GLN A 15 -39.43 16.96 42.34
CA GLN A 15 -40.54 16.69 41.43
C GLN A 15 -40.96 15.19 41.43
N THR A 16 -40.59 14.40 42.44
CA THR A 16 -41.13 13.02 42.55
C THR A 16 -42.64 13.06 42.80
N PRO A 17 -43.47 12.30 42.05
CA PRO A 17 -44.91 12.26 42.28
C PRO A 17 -45.21 11.72 43.70
N ARG A 18 -46.14 12.37 44.40
CA ARG A 18 -46.30 12.26 45.88
C ARG A 18 -46.65 10.87 46.43
N GLY A 19 -46.96 9.88 45.56
CA GLY A 19 -47.22 8.50 45.95
C GLY A 19 -45.98 7.59 46.06
N LEU A 20 -44.85 7.94 45.42
CA LEU A 20 -43.67 7.07 45.31
C LEU A 20 -42.53 7.52 46.22
N ARG A 21 -42.63 7.18 47.50
CA ARG A 21 -41.48 7.14 48.44
C ARG A 21 -41.02 5.71 48.62
N LEU A 22 -40.10 5.26 47.76
CA LEU A 22 -39.38 4.01 47.98
C LEU A 22 -38.55 4.12 49.27
N LEU A 23 -38.67 3.11 50.14
CA LEU A 23 -37.93 3.01 51.41
C LEU A 23 -36.55 2.35 51.25
N THR A 24 -36.30 1.74 50.10
CA THR A 24 -35.08 1.01 49.73
C THR A 24 -34.58 1.51 48.37
N ALA A 25 -33.30 1.31 48.09
CA ALA A 25 -32.77 1.54 46.75
C ALA A 25 -33.41 0.56 45.74
N PRO A 26 -33.81 1.00 44.54
CA PRO A 26 -34.39 0.13 43.53
C PRO A 26 -33.36 -0.85 42.95
N ASN A 27 -33.79 -2.07 42.64
CA ASN A 27 -32.93 -3.10 42.04
C ASN A 27 -32.78 -2.86 40.54
N VAL A 28 -31.84 -1.98 40.15
CA VAL A 28 -31.65 -1.55 38.75
C VAL A 28 -31.42 -2.72 37.79
N ALA A 29 -30.79 -3.82 38.21
CA ALA A 29 -30.60 -4.99 37.34
C ALA A 29 -31.93 -5.68 36.98
N GLN A 30 -32.88 -5.73 37.93
CA GLN A 30 -34.19 -6.34 37.74
C GLN A 30 -35.17 -5.44 36.97
N GLU A 31 -35.03 -4.12 37.08
CA GLU A 31 -35.82 -3.14 36.30
C GLU A 31 -35.38 -3.05 34.82
N LEU A 32 -34.23 -3.64 34.46
CA LEU A 32 -33.67 -3.67 33.10
C LEU A 32 -33.67 -5.09 32.48
N ASP A 33 -34.04 -6.12 33.24
CA ASP A 33 -34.07 -7.53 32.81
C ASP A 33 -35.09 -7.72 31.68
N GLY A 34 -34.62 -8.12 30.49
CA GLY A 34 -35.45 -8.23 29.28
C GLY A 34 -35.73 -6.92 28.53
N GLY A 35 -35.11 -5.80 28.92
CA GLY A 35 -35.12 -4.54 28.15
C GLY A 35 -36.22 -3.53 28.51
N CYS A 36 -36.08 -2.30 27.98
CA CYS A 36 -36.86 -1.14 28.40
C CYS A 36 -37.95 -0.75 27.39
N HIS A 37 -39.14 -0.41 27.88
CA HIS A 37 -40.16 0.23 27.06
C HIS A 37 -39.99 1.76 27.00
N GLY A 38 -40.18 2.33 25.81
CA GLY A 38 -40.35 3.76 25.60
C GLY A 38 -41.81 4.21 25.81
N PHE A 39 -42.18 5.35 25.23
CA PHE A 39 -43.51 5.94 25.39
C PHE A 39 -44.68 5.02 24.96
N SER A 40 -44.46 4.12 23.98
CA SER A 40 -45.42 3.10 23.59
C SER A 40 -44.90 1.70 23.91
N HIS A 41 -45.49 1.03 24.91
CA HIS A 41 -45.18 -0.38 25.23
C HIS A 41 -45.37 -1.34 24.04
N LYS A 42 -46.25 -1.00 23.08
CA LYS A 42 -46.56 -1.83 21.89
C LYS A 42 -45.53 -1.70 20.76
N PHE A 43 -44.89 -0.53 20.64
CA PHE A 43 -44.07 -0.19 19.46
C PHE A 43 -42.62 0.19 19.80
N MET A 44 -42.39 0.78 20.98
CA MET A 44 -41.07 1.21 21.44
C MET A 44 -40.60 0.26 22.55
N HIS A 45 -39.96 -0.83 22.17
CA HIS A 45 -39.30 -1.75 23.09
C HIS A 45 -37.82 -1.85 22.71
N TRP A 46 -36.96 -1.36 23.58
CA TRP A 46 -35.51 -1.32 23.43
C TRP A 46 -34.92 -2.52 24.16
N GLN A 47 -34.47 -3.51 23.39
CA GLN A 47 -33.90 -4.74 23.93
C GLN A 47 -32.65 -4.46 24.75
N GLU A 48 -32.40 -5.30 25.76
CA GLU A 48 -31.30 -5.12 26.72
C GLU A 48 -29.92 -5.02 26.05
N GLU A 49 -29.64 -5.76 24.97
CA GLU A 49 -28.37 -5.63 24.23
C GLU A 49 -28.10 -4.22 23.67
N LEU A 50 -29.13 -3.43 23.35
CA LEU A 50 -28.96 -2.05 22.85
C LEU A 50 -28.59 -1.04 23.95
N LEU A 51 -28.81 -1.42 25.21
CA LEU A 51 -28.71 -0.54 26.38
C LEU A 51 -27.54 -0.94 27.28
N LEU A 52 -27.25 -2.25 27.38
CA LEU A 52 -26.36 -2.85 28.36
C LEU A 52 -25.25 -3.68 27.71
N GLY A 53 -24.01 -3.36 28.09
CA GLY A 53 -22.81 -4.02 27.61
C GLY A 53 -22.11 -4.82 28.70
N GLY A 54 -21.51 -5.95 28.36
CA GLY A 54 -20.84 -6.84 29.33
C GLY A 54 -21.81 -7.45 30.35
N MET A 55 -23.00 -7.88 29.89
CA MET A 55 -24.03 -8.47 30.75
C MET A 55 -23.59 -9.83 31.33
N THR A 56 -23.92 -10.04 32.60
CA THR A 56 -23.75 -11.31 33.33
C THR A 56 -25.10 -11.70 33.93
N ARG A 57 -25.46 -12.98 33.76
CA ARG A 57 -26.74 -13.55 34.20
C ARG A 57 -26.53 -14.62 35.28
N ASP A 58 -27.58 -14.90 36.03
CA ASP A 58 -27.65 -16.08 36.88
C ASP A 58 -27.91 -17.36 36.06
N PRO A 59 -27.79 -18.57 36.67
CA PRO A 59 -28.15 -19.83 36.01
C PRO A 59 -29.62 -19.96 35.57
N GLN A 60 -30.50 -19.04 35.99
CA GLN A 60 -31.92 -19.00 35.68
C GLN A 60 -32.23 -18.08 34.48
N GLY A 61 -31.26 -17.24 34.07
CA GLY A 61 -31.33 -16.34 32.92
C GLY A 61 -31.54 -14.86 33.27
N GLN A 62 -31.67 -14.50 34.55
CA GLN A 62 -31.92 -13.12 34.98
C GLN A 62 -30.63 -12.29 34.98
N LEU A 63 -30.72 -11.02 34.59
CA LEU A 63 -29.62 -10.05 34.64
C LEU A 63 -29.16 -9.80 36.09
N LEU A 64 -27.87 -10.06 36.37
CA LEU A 64 -27.25 -9.76 37.66
C LEU A 64 -26.44 -8.45 37.64
N ARG A 65 -25.66 -8.23 36.58
CA ARG A 65 -24.75 -7.08 36.43
C ARG A 65 -24.40 -6.86 34.96
N ALA A 66 -24.27 -5.59 34.56
CA ALA A 66 -23.61 -5.16 33.32
C ALA A 66 -22.29 -4.40 33.65
N GLU A 67 -21.43 -4.21 32.65
CA GLU A 67 -20.18 -3.43 32.76
C GLU A 67 -20.25 -2.07 32.07
N ALA A 68 -21.13 -1.89 31.07
CA ALA A 68 -21.29 -0.66 30.32
C ALA A 68 -22.77 -0.33 30.03
N LEU A 69 -23.05 0.95 29.79
CA LEU A 69 -24.36 1.50 29.40
C LEU A 69 -24.19 2.32 28.12
N GLN A 70 -25.13 2.20 27.18
CA GLN A 70 -25.19 3.01 25.96
C GLN A 70 -26.45 3.89 25.94
N THR A 71 -26.37 5.04 25.27
CA THR A 71 -27.53 5.87 24.92
C THR A 71 -27.30 6.50 23.55
N THR A 72 -28.13 6.14 22.58
CA THR A 72 -28.04 6.62 21.20
C THR A 72 -29.01 7.79 20.99
N PHE A 73 -28.51 8.94 20.54
CA PHE A 73 -29.34 10.07 20.12
C PHE A 73 -29.49 10.03 18.59
N LEU A 74 -30.67 9.62 18.11
CA LEU A 74 -30.99 9.63 16.68
C LEU A 74 -31.27 11.06 16.21
N LEU A 75 -30.70 11.42 15.06
CA LEU A 75 -30.83 12.73 14.41
C LEU A 75 -31.27 12.53 12.96
N MET A 76 -31.95 13.54 12.39
CA MET A 76 -32.21 13.61 10.95
C MET A 76 -30.89 13.72 10.16
N SER A 77 -30.87 13.17 8.94
CA SER A 77 -29.79 13.48 7.99
C SER A 77 -29.85 14.96 7.54
N PRO A 78 -28.75 15.53 7.00
CA PRO A 78 -28.77 16.90 6.46
C PRO A 78 -29.90 17.13 5.45
N ARG A 79 -30.11 16.17 4.55
CA ARG A 79 -31.21 16.19 3.58
C ARG A 79 -32.59 16.16 4.25
N GLN A 80 -32.82 15.27 5.21
CA GLN A 80 -34.09 15.19 5.93
C GLN A 80 -34.36 16.48 6.72
N LEU A 81 -33.34 17.07 7.33
CA LEU A 81 -33.46 18.34 8.05
C LEU A 81 -33.75 19.50 7.08
N TYR A 82 -33.12 19.51 5.90
CA TYR A 82 -33.41 20.45 4.84
C TYR A 82 -34.87 20.33 4.36
N GLU A 83 -35.31 19.12 4.02
CA GLU A 83 -36.66 18.81 3.54
C GLU A 83 -37.74 19.09 4.61
N HIS A 84 -37.45 18.82 5.89
CA HIS A 84 -38.36 19.07 7.00
C HIS A 84 -38.65 20.57 7.21
N PHE A 85 -37.61 21.41 7.22
CA PHE A 85 -37.73 22.87 7.35
C PHE A 85 -37.87 23.57 5.99
N ARG A 86 -38.33 22.89 4.93
CA ARG A 86 -38.38 23.45 3.57
C ARG A 86 -39.61 24.34 3.37
N GLY A 87 -39.41 25.65 3.46
CA GLY A 87 -40.47 26.65 3.31
C GLY A 87 -41.11 27.07 4.64
N ASP A 88 -40.57 26.61 5.77
CA ASP A 88 -40.97 27.05 7.10
C ASP A 88 -40.64 28.52 7.35
N TYR A 89 -41.44 29.20 8.17
CA TYR A 89 -41.20 30.61 8.52
C TYR A 89 -39.83 30.84 9.18
N GLN A 90 -39.30 29.85 9.89
CA GLN A 90 -37.98 29.95 10.55
C GLN A 90 -36.79 29.92 9.58
N THR A 91 -36.99 29.41 8.36
CA THR A 91 -35.95 29.27 7.33
C THR A 91 -36.19 30.16 6.11
N HIS A 92 -37.34 30.84 6.02
CA HIS A 92 -37.73 31.67 4.88
C HIS A 92 -36.79 32.86 4.61
N ASP A 93 -36.28 33.49 5.68
CA ASP A 93 -35.41 34.68 5.59
C ASP A 93 -33.93 34.34 5.35
N ILE A 94 -33.57 33.04 5.30
CA ILE A 94 -32.22 32.55 5.00
C ILE A 94 -32.21 31.74 3.70
N GLY A 95 -31.06 31.70 3.02
CA GLY A 95 -30.88 30.90 1.80
C GLY A 95 -30.75 29.41 2.10
N TRP A 96 -31.78 28.81 2.71
CA TRP A 96 -31.75 27.47 3.30
C TRP A 96 -31.34 26.39 2.28
N SER A 97 -30.33 25.59 2.66
CA SER A 97 -29.74 24.55 1.82
C SER A 97 -29.33 23.33 2.65
N GLU A 98 -29.10 22.20 1.99
CA GLU A 98 -28.59 20.98 2.63
C GLU A 98 -27.22 21.19 3.30
N GLU A 99 -26.38 22.08 2.77
CA GLU A 99 -25.10 22.46 3.37
C GLU A 99 -25.27 23.26 4.67
N GLN A 100 -26.28 24.13 4.75
CA GLN A 100 -26.61 24.84 5.99
C GLN A 100 -27.22 23.88 7.02
N ALA A 101 -28.09 22.97 6.59
CA ALA A 101 -28.63 21.90 7.43
C ALA A 101 -27.52 21.00 7.99
N ALA A 102 -26.54 20.61 7.16
CA ALA A 102 -25.34 19.91 7.59
C ALA A 102 -24.55 20.74 8.62
N THR A 103 -24.29 22.01 8.34
CA THR A 103 -23.53 22.90 9.23
C THR A 103 -24.16 23.03 10.62
N VAL A 104 -25.49 23.14 10.70
CA VAL A 104 -26.25 23.16 11.96
C VAL A 104 -26.10 21.84 12.73
N LEU A 105 -26.25 20.70 12.05
CA LEU A 105 -26.04 19.38 12.66
C LEU A 105 -24.60 19.20 13.15
N GLN A 106 -23.61 19.64 12.38
CA GLN A 106 -22.20 19.56 12.76
C GLN A 106 -21.89 20.40 14.02
N ALA A 107 -22.42 21.63 14.08
CA ALA A 107 -22.26 22.50 15.25
C ALA A 107 -22.92 21.89 16.50
N TRP A 108 -24.12 21.32 16.35
CA TRP A 108 -24.81 20.62 17.44
C TRP A 108 -24.02 19.40 17.93
N GLN A 109 -23.57 18.53 17.02
CA GLN A 109 -22.84 17.32 17.37
C GLN A 109 -21.51 17.63 18.07
N ARG A 110 -20.72 18.57 17.53
CA ARG A 110 -19.45 18.99 18.18
C ARG A 110 -19.69 19.56 19.58
N ARG A 111 -20.75 20.36 19.79
CA ARG A 111 -21.06 20.90 21.13
C ARG A 111 -21.63 19.84 22.09
N PHE A 112 -22.41 18.88 21.59
CA PHE A 112 -22.89 17.73 22.36
C PHE A 112 -21.74 16.87 22.87
N VAL A 113 -20.77 16.51 22.00
CA VAL A 113 -19.62 15.69 22.40
C VAL A 113 -18.76 16.40 23.44
N GLN A 114 -18.50 17.71 23.27
CA GLN A 114 -17.81 18.52 24.30
C GLN A 114 -18.50 18.43 25.65
N LEU A 115 -19.80 18.76 25.71
CA LEU A 115 -20.57 18.76 26.95
C LEU A 115 -20.62 17.37 27.61
N ALA A 116 -20.87 16.31 26.83
CA ALA A 116 -20.92 14.95 27.34
C ALA A 116 -19.58 14.47 27.94
N GLN A 117 -18.46 14.99 27.45
CA GLN A 117 -17.12 14.75 28.00
C GLN A 117 -16.75 15.68 29.19
N GLU A 118 -17.50 16.76 29.41
CA GLU A 118 -17.30 17.75 30.50
C GLU A 118 -18.21 17.50 31.73
N VAL A 119 -19.29 16.71 31.58
CA VAL A 119 -20.33 16.47 32.61
C VAL A 119 -19.83 15.79 33.90
N LEU A 120 -18.77 14.97 33.83
CA LEU A 120 -18.24 14.24 34.99
C LEU A 120 -16.93 14.87 35.49
N PRO A 121 -16.80 15.15 36.81
CA PRO A 121 -15.52 15.59 37.37
C PRO A 121 -14.51 14.44 37.33
N THR A 122 -13.23 14.77 37.15
CA THR A 122 -12.12 13.80 36.98
C THR A 122 -11.92 12.82 38.15
N ASN A 123 -12.53 13.08 39.31
CA ASN A 123 -12.49 12.21 40.49
C ASN A 123 -13.68 11.23 40.57
N ALA A 124 -14.56 11.17 39.57
CA ALA A 124 -15.67 10.23 39.54
C ALA A 124 -15.20 8.79 39.27
N SER A 125 -15.89 7.81 39.85
CA SER A 125 -15.68 6.38 39.59
C SER A 125 -16.30 5.89 38.27
N GLN A 126 -16.95 6.78 37.53
CA GLN A 126 -17.62 6.51 36.25
C GLN A 126 -16.95 7.35 35.15
N GLN A 127 -16.84 6.77 33.95
CA GLN A 127 -16.32 7.45 32.78
C GLN A 127 -17.41 7.47 31.70
N VAL A 128 -17.58 8.62 31.05
CA VAL A 128 -18.45 8.78 29.88
C VAL A 128 -17.57 9.07 28.67
N HIS A 129 -17.86 8.37 27.58
CA HIS A 129 -17.25 8.59 26.28
C HIS A 129 -18.37 8.93 25.31
N ALA A 130 -18.15 9.96 24.49
CA ALA A 130 -19.12 10.45 23.52
C ALA A 130 -18.47 10.57 22.14
N PHE A 131 -19.25 10.25 21.12
CA PHE A 131 -18.83 10.17 19.72
C PHE A 131 -20.03 10.50 18.83
N SER A 132 -19.77 11.01 17.63
CA SER A 132 -20.77 11.42 16.64
C SER A 132 -20.25 11.15 15.22
N SER A 133 -21.09 11.36 14.19
CA SER A 133 -20.61 11.29 12.80
C SER A 133 -19.51 12.34 12.55
N THR A 134 -19.67 13.58 13.06
CA THR A 134 -18.62 14.59 12.91
C THR A 134 -17.30 14.21 13.55
N THR A 135 -17.27 13.49 14.68
CA THR A 135 -15.98 13.08 15.25
C THR A 135 -15.27 12.03 14.40
N LEU A 136 -16.00 11.25 13.59
CA LEU A 136 -15.39 10.37 12.59
C LEU A 136 -14.81 11.19 11.42
N ASP A 137 -15.56 12.17 10.92
CA ASP A 137 -15.11 13.06 9.84
C ASP A 137 -13.89 13.89 10.26
N ASP A 138 -13.90 14.46 11.47
CA ASP A 138 -12.80 15.23 12.06
C ASP A 138 -11.52 14.35 12.22
N ILE A 139 -11.67 13.06 12.58
CA ILE A 139 -10.57 12.09 12.62
C ILE A 139 -10.03 11.79 11.21
N LEU A 140 -10.91 11.60 10.22
CA LEU A 140 -10.51 11.31 8.83
C LEU A 140 -9.81 12.51 8.18
N HIS A 141 -10.21 13.74 8.53
CA HIS A 141 -9.51 14.97 8.13
C HIS A 141 -8.12 15.03 8.77
N ALA A 142 -8.02 14.87 10.09
CA ALA A 142 -6.73 14.86 10.81
C ALA A 142 -5.79 13.73 10.36
N PHE A 143 -6.33 12.60 9.90
CA PHE A 143 -5.56 11.53 9.27
C PHE A 143 -5.06 11.87 7.86
N SER A 144 -5.73 12.79 7.15
CA SER A 144 -5.37 13.24 5.81
C SER A 144 -4.39 14.43 5.79
N GLU A 145 -4.37 15.22 6.86
CA GLU A 145 -3.48 16.39 7.02
C GLU A 145 -1.99 16.03 6.96
N VAL A 146 -1.20 16.82 6.22
CA VAL A 146 0.23 16.58 6.05
C VAL A 146 1.04 17.36 7.08
N SER A 147 1.79 16.62 7.90
CA SER A 147 2.81 17.18 8.79
C SER A 147 4.00 17.69 7.97
N VAL A 148 3.94 18.95 7.52
CA VAL A 148 5.00 19.63 6.75
C VAL A 148 6.36 19.54 7.44
N THR A 149 6.39 19.58 8.79
CA THR A 149 7.59 19.38 9.59
C THR A 149 8.24 18.00 9.43
N ARG A 150 7.45 16.91 9.37
CA ARG A 150 7.96 15.56 9.08
C ARG A 150 8.43 15.42 7.63
N VAL A 151 7.72 16.02 6.68
CA VAL A 151 8.12 16.01 5.26
C VAL A 151 9.46 16.72 5.07
N VAL A 152 9.54 18.00 5.46
CA VAL A 152 10.78 18.79 5.36
C VAL A 152 11.92 18.15 6.15
N GLY A 153 11.65 17.64 7.36
CA GLY A 153 12.64 16.90 8.15
C GLY A 153 13.20 15.67 7.42
N GLY A 154 12.34 14.89 6.75
CA GLY A 154 12.75 13.72 5.97
C GLY A 154 13.60 14.06 4.75
N TYR A 155 13.19 15.06 3.97
CA TYR A 155 13.98 15.50 2.82
C TYR A 155 15.33 16.09 3.25
N LEU A 156 15.39 16.85 4.35
CA LEU A 156 16.66 17.35 4.90
C LEU A 156 17.55 16.22 5.45
N LEU A 157 16.98 15.19 6.07
CA LEU A 157 17.71 14.03 6.59
C LEU A 157 18.30 13.18 5.45
N MET A 158 17.52 12.94 4.39
CA MET A 158 17.99 12.27 3.16
C MET A 158 19.10 13.08 2.46
N LEU A 159 18.94 14.40 2.36
CA LEU A 159 19.92 15.32 1.79
C LEU A 159 21.22 15.34 2.59
N ALA A 160 21.15 15.33 3.93
CA ALA A 160 22.31 15.23 4.80
C ALA A 160 23.04 13.88 4.60
N TYR A 161 22.30 12.77 4.54
CA TYR A 161 22.85 11.44 4.28
C TYR A 161 23.57 11.37 2.92
N ALA A 162 22.91 11.77 1.83
CA ALA A 162 23.48 11.76 0.48
C ALA A 162 24.68 12.71 0.31
N CYS A 163 24.73 13.81 1.08
CA CYS A 163 25.90 14.68 1.13
C CYS A 163 27.08 13.98 1.84
N VAL A 164 26.83 13.31 2.97
CA VAL A 164 27.86 12.64 3.78
C VAL A 164 28.43 11.39 3.09
N THR A 165 27.61 10.52 2.51
CA THR A 165 28.08 9.29 1.83
C THR A 165 28.85 9.58 0.55
N MET A 166 28.50 10.66 -0.16
CA MET A 166 29.22 11.11 -1.37
C MET A 166 30.43 12.01 -1.07
N LEU A 167 30.68 12.37 0.19
CA LEU A 167 31.83 13.20 0.56
C LEU A 167 33.11 12.36 0.51
N ARG A 168 34.06 12.75 -0.36
CA ARG A 168 35.40 12.13 -0.40
C ARG A 168 36.42 13.03 0.26
N TRP A 169 37.37 12.42 0.97
CA TRP A 169 38.41 13.12 1.74
C TRP A 169 39.37 13.97 0.87
N ASP A 170 39.43 13.67 -0.43
CA ASP A 170 40.00 14.57 -1.43
C ASP A 170 38.91 15.54 -1.92
N CYS A 171 38.99 16.79 -1.48
CA CYS A 171 38.06 17.86 -1.80
C CYS A 171 37.89 18.14 -3.31
N ALA A 172 38.85 17.72 -4.15
CA ALA A 172 38.75 17.85 -5.61
C ALA A 172 38.02 16.68 -6.28
N GLN A 173 37.82 15.56 -5.57
CA GLN A 173 37.16 14.34 -6.06
C GLN A 173 35.83 14.02 -5.36
N SER A 174 35.42 14.84 -4.39
CA SER A 174 34.13 14.75 -3.68
C SER A 174 32.92 14.81 -4.63
N GLN A 175 31.79 14.24 -4.20
CA GLN A 175 30.51 14.20 -4.95
C GLN A 175 29.31 14.67 -4.10
N GLY A 176 29.53 15.33 -2.96
CA GLY A 176 28.45 15.81 -2.09
C GLY A 176 27.48 16.75 -2.81
N ALA A 177 27.97 17.56 -3.76
CA ALA A 177 27.14 18.39 -4.63
C ALA A 177 26.27 17.58 -5.61
N VAL A 178 26.75 16.40 -6.06
CA VAL A 178 25.98 15.47 -6.91
C VAL A 178 24.90 14.78 -6.10
N GLY A 179 25.20 14.33 -4.88
CA GLY A 179 24.20 13.75 -3.97
C GLY A 179 23.09 14.75 -3.61
N LEU A 180 23.48 16.00 -3.29
CA LEU A 180 22.56 17.12 -3.06
C LEU A 180 21.64 17.39 -4.27
N ALA A 181 22.21 17.50 -5.47
CA ALA A 181 21.45 17.72 -6.70
C ALA A 181 20.54 16.53 -7.05
N GLY A 182 21.00 15.30 -6.80
CA GLY A 182 20.24 14.07 -7.03
C GLY A 182 18.99 13.97 -6.14
N VAL A 183 19.13 14.15 -4.83
CA VAL A 183 17.99 14.15 -3.88
C VAL A 183 16.99 15.26 -4.23
N LEU A 184 17.45 16.44 -4.65
CA LEU A 184 16.58 17.53 -5.10
C LEU A 184 15.86 17.20 -6.42
N LEU A 185 16.52 16.52 -7.37
CA LEU A 185 15.89 16.06 -8.61
C LEU A 185 14.80 15.00 -8.34
N VAL A 186 15.02 14.08 -7.40
CA VAL A 186 13.97 13.12 -6.98
C VAL A 186 12.81 13.84 -6.30
N ALA A 187 13.07 14.82 -5.43
CA ALA A 187 12.02 15.64 -4.83
C ALA A 187 11.15 16.35 -5.89
N LEU A 188 11.77 16.88 -6.94
CA LEU A 188 11.08 17.50 -8.08
C LEU A 188 10.34 16.46 -8.95
N ALA A 189 10.87 15.25 -9.11
CA ALA A 189 10.22 14.15 -9.82
C ALA A 189 8.96 13.66 -9.08
N VAL A 190 9.03 13.53 -7.75
CA VAL A 190 7.87 13.21 -6.90
C VAL A 190 6.83 14.33 -6.96
N ALA A 191 7.24 15.59 -6.83
CA ALA A 191 6.32 16.73 -6.90
C ALA A 191 5.63 16.86 -8.28
N SER A 192 6.36 16.65 -9.38
CA SER A 192 5.79 16.69 -10.73
C SER A 192 4.93 15.46 -11.05
N GLY A 193 5.28 14.27 -10.58
CA GLY A 193 4.44 13.07 -10.68
C GLY A 193 3.11 13.22 -9.95
N LEU A 194 3.12 13.72 -8.70
CA LEU A 194 1.89 14.02 -7.95
C LEU A 194 1.10 15.17 -8.59
N GLY A 195 1.77 16.21 -9.10
CA GLY A 195 1.11 17.28 -9.86
C GLY A 195 0.42 16.77 -11.13
N LEU A 196 1.04 15.85 -11.86
CA LEU A 196 0.42 15.19 -13.02
C LEU A 196 -0.78 14.32 -12.61
N CYS A 197 -0.74 13.66 -11.45
CA CYS A 197 -1.89 12.93 -10.93
C CYS A 197 -3.08 13.85 -10.59
N ALA A 198 -2.83 15.06 -10.09
CA ALA A 198 -3.86 16.08 -9.88
C ALA A 198 -4.46 16.57 -11.22
N LEU A 199 -3.64 16.75 -12.26
CA LEU A 199 -4.10 17.12 -13.60
C LEU A 199 -4.90 15.99 -14.31
N LEU A 200 -4.75 14.74 -13.85
CA LEU A 200 -5.51 13.57 -14.30
C LEU A 200 -6.72 13.25 -13.40
N ASP A 201 -7.09 14.16 -12.50
CA ASP A 201 -8.21 14.03 -11.54
C ASP A 201 -8.16 12.76 -10.66
N ILE A 202 -6.94 12.29 -10.35
CA ILE A 202 -6.73 11.13 -9.48
C ILE A 202 -6.80 11.58 -8.02
N ALA A 203 -7.98 11.41 -7.41
CA ALA A 203 -8.27 11.81 -6.03
C ALA A 203 -7.18 11.39 -5.01
N PHE A 204 -6.69 12.37 -4.26
CA PHE A 204 -5.71 12.18 -3.18
C PHE A 204 -6.36 11.56 -1.94
N ASN A 205 -5.55 10.88 -1.13
CA ASN A 205 -5.98 10.31 0.14
C ASN A 205 -4.83 10.31 1.16
N ALA A 206 -5.14 10.09 2.43
CA ALA A 206 -4.18 10.08 3.53
C ALA A 206 -2.93 9.22 3.29
N ALA A 207 -3.04 8.06 2.62
CA ALA A 207 -1.88 7.23 2.31
C ALA A 207 -1.00 7.84 1.21
N THR A 208 -1.58 8.52 0.21
CA THR A 208 -0.78 9.21 -0.82
C THR A 208 -0.17 10.51 -0.32
N THR A 209 -0.81 11.21 0.62
CA THR A 209 -0.25 12.44 1.19
C THR A 209 0.78 12.18 2.28
N GLN A 210 0.63 11.12 3.09
CA GLN A 210 1.52 10.85 4.23
C GLN A 210 2.59 9.76 3.99
N VAL A 211 2.41 8.81 3.05
CA VAL A 211 3.37 7.71 2.84
C VAL A 211 4.13 7.82 1.51
N LEU A 212 3.42 8.06 0.42
CA LEU A 212 4.00 7.98 -0.94
C LEU A 212 5.24 8.89 -1.16
N PRO A 213 5.31 10.14 -0.64
CA PRO A 213 6.49 10.98 -0.83
C PRO A 213 7.77 10.39 -0.23
N PHE A 214 7.68 9.72 0.93
CA PHE A 214 8.83 9.09 1.58
C PHE A 214 9.23 7.78 0.90
N LEU A 215 8.24 6.98 0.48
CA LEU A 215 8.48 5.72 -0.24
C LEU A 215 9.14 5.98 -1.61
N ALA A 216 8.60 6.91 -2.38
CA ALA A 216 9.13 7.28 -3.69
C ALA A 216 10.50 7.98 -3.61
N LEU A 217 10.74 8.77 -2.55
CA LEU A 217 12.07 9.33 -2.28
C LEU A 217 13.11 8.24 -2.02
N GLY A 218 12.77 7.20 -1.25
CA GLY A 218 13.66 6.07 -1.01
C GLY A 218 14.04 5.36 -2.32
N ILE A 219 13.04 4.92 -3.08
CA ILE A 219 13.20 4.22 -4.37
C ILE A 219 14.02 5.07 -5.35
N GLY A 220 13.65 6.34 -5.57
CA GLY A 220 14.30 7.21 -6.54
C GLY A 220 15.74 7.60 -6.22
N VAL A 221 16.15 7.49 -4.94
CA VAL A 221 17.50 7.83 -4.51
C VAL A 221 18.46 6.63 -4.63
N ASP A 222 17.97 5.39 -4.67
CA ASP A 222 18.81 4.19 -4.89
C ASP A 222 19.46 4.18 -6.30
N ASP A 223 18.66 4.34 -7.36
CA ASP A 223 19.16 4.44 -8.74
C ASP A 223 20.23 5.56 -8.89
N ILE A 224 20.12 6.63 -8.09
CA ILE A 224 21.07 7.75 -8.04
C ILE A 224 22.39 7.35 -7.34
N PHE A 225 22.33 6.63 -6.21
CA PHE A 225 23.51 6.08 -5.56
C PHE A 225 24.24 5.10 -6.49
N LEU A 226 23.50 4.20 -7.14
CA LEU A 226 24.00 3.23 -8.10
C LEU A 226 24.74 3.89 -9.27
N LEU A 227 24.09 4.86 -9.94
CA LEU A 227 24.69 5.58 -11.06
C LEU A 227 25.93 6.39 -10.64
N ALA A 228 25.86 7.13 -9.53
CA ALA A 228 26.98 7.94 -9.05
C ALA A 228 28.19 7.12 -8.57
N HIS A 229 27.96 5.94 -7.97
CA HIS A 229 29.02 5.02 -7.60
C HIS A 229 29.72 4.46 -8.84
N ALA A 230 28.96 3.87 -9.76
CA ALA A 230 29.47 3.29 -11.01
C ALA A 230 30.23 4.32 -11.87
N PHE A 231 29.78 5.58 -11.87
CA PHE A 231 30.44 6.70 -12.54
C PHE A 231 31.86 6.95 -12.05
N THR A 232 32.20 6.54 -10.82
CA THR A 232 33.58 6.63 -10.29
C THR A 232 34.42 5.36 -10.46
N GLU A 233 33.83 4.24 -10.89
CA GLU A 233 34.59 3.07 -11.34
C GLU A 233 35.01 3.17 -12.80
N VAL A 234 34.26 3.91 -13.63
CA VAL A 234 34.57 4.09 -15.06
C VAL A 234 35.93 4.79 -15.21
N PRO A 235 36.86 4.25 -16.03
CA PRO A 235 38.17 4.86 -16.24
C PRO A 235 38.05 6.20 -16.97
N SER A 236 38.89 7.16 -16.58
CA SER A 236 38.82 8.56 -17.03
C SER A 236 39.01 8.72 -18.54
N GLY A 237 37.99 9.26 -19.22
CA GLY A 237 38.02 9.68 -20.63
C GLY A 237 37.47 11.09 -20.82
N THR A 238 37.01 11.42 -22.05
CA THR A 238 36.25 12.66 -22.24
C THR A 238 34.90 12.59 -21.50
N PRO A 239 34.34 13.70 -20.97
CA PRO A 239 33.15 13.64 -20.13
C PRO A 239 31.92 13.04 -20.84
N LEU A 240 31.82 13.21 -22.16
CA LEU A 240 30.77 12.58 -22.98
C LEU A 240 30.93 11.05 -23.04
N GLN A 241 32.15 10.56 -23.32
CA GLN A 241 32.43 9.12 -23.37
C GLN A 241 32.31 8.46 -21.99
N HIS A 242 32.76 9.15 -20.93
CA HIS A 242 32.69 8.69 -19.55
C HIS A 242 31.23 8.53 -19.09
N THR A 243 30.38 9.52 -19.40
CA THR A 243 28.94 9.48 -19.12
C THR A 243 28.24 8.38 -19.92
N GLY A 244 28.57 8.25 -21.22
CA GLY A 244 28.04 7.18 -22.08
C GLY A 244 28.41 5.78 -21.58
N ALA A 245 29.68 5.54 -21.19
CA ALA A 245 30.14 4.26 -20.66
C ALA A 245 29.49 3.90 -19.32
N CYS A 246 29.28 4.89 -18.44
CA CYS A 246 28.54 4.67 -17.19
C CYS A 246 27.08 4.28 -17.44
N LEU A 247 26.39 4.99 -18.34
CA LEU A 247 25.00 4.71 -18.68
C LEU A 247 24.86 3.36 -19.39
N GLN A 248 25.83 2.97 -20.24
CA GLN A 248 25.88 1.65 -20.87
C GLN A 248 26.06 0.51 -19.86
N ARG A 249 26.88 0.69 -18.82
CA ARG A 249 27.15 -0.33 -17.79
C ARG A 249 26.01 -0.47 -16.76
N THR A 250 25.32 0.63 -16.44
CA THR A 250 24.44 0.70 -15.25
C THR A 250 22.98 1.03 -15.61
N GLY A 251 22.74 1.81 -16.67
CA GLY A 251 21.40 2.26 -17.06
C GLY A 251 20.46 1.13 -17.50
N THR A 252 20.99 0.00 -17.96
CA THR A 252 20.22 -1.23 -18.20
C THR A 252 19.65 -1.81 -16.90
N SER A 253 20.38 -1.69 -15.79
CA SER A 253 19.95 -2.12 -14.46
C SER A 253 18.86 -1.20 -13.90
N VAL A 254 19.07 0.11 -13.99
CA VAL A 254 18.08 1.16 -13.62
C VAL A 254 16.79 1.05 -14.42
N ALA A 255 16.87 0.72 -15.71
CA ALA A 255 15.69 0.47 -16.53
C ALA A 255 14.93 -0.80 -16.07
N LEU A 256 15.64 -1.87 -15.71
CA LEU A 256 15.04 -3.12 -15.25
C LEU A 256 14.37 -2.97 -13.87
N THR A 257 14.97 -2.24 -12.92
CA THR A 257 14.34 -1.92 -11.62
C THR A 257 13.11 -1.03 -11.80
N SER A 258 13.26 0.12 -12.47
CA SER A 258 12.17 1.07 -12.69
C SER A 258 10.99 0.49 -13.47
N ILE A 259 11.22 -0.30 -14.53
CA ILE A 259 10.14 -0.96 -15.30
C ILE A 259 9.42 -1.98 -14.43
N ASN A 260 10.14 -2.78 -13.62
CA ASN A 260 9.50 -3.75 -12.74
C ASN A 260 8.66 -3.08 -11.63
N ASN A 261 9.16 -1.99 -11.04
CA ASN A 261 8.41 -1.17 -10.09
C ASN A 261 7.14 -0.58 -10.72
N MET A 262 7.24 -0.02 -11.93
CA MET A 262 6.09 0.50 -12.67
C MET A 262 5.04 -0.59 -12.91
N VAL A 263 5.45 -1.79 -13.33
CA VAL A 263 4.55 -2.95 -13.50
C VAL A 263 3.94 -3.39 -12.16
N ALA A 264 4.71 -3.44 -11.07
CA ALA A 264 4.20 -3.81 -9.75
C ALA A 264 3.11 -2.85 -9.26
N PHE A 265 3.31 -1.54 -9.40
CA PHE A 265 2.31 -0.54 -9.02
C PHE A 265 1.10 -0.54 -9.96
N PHE A 266 1.26 -0.73 -11.28
CA PHE A 266 0.10 -0.92 -12.17
C PHE A 266 -0.70 -2.20 -11.87
N MET A 267 -0.04 -3.30 -11.49
CA MET A 267 -0.73 -4.54 -11.06
C MET A 267 -1.46 -4.35 -9.72
N ALA A 268 -0.92 -3.57 -8.79
CA ALA A 268 -1.62 -3.19 -7.57
C ALA A 268 -2.90 -2.37 -7.83
N ALA A 269 -2.97 -1.63 -8.94
CA ALA A 269 -4.16 -0.86 -9.34
C ALA A 269 -5.36 -1.71 -9.79
N LEU A 270 -5.20 -3.03 -9.87
CA LEU A 270 -6.30 -3.99 -10.08
C LEU A 270 -7.08 -4.31 -8.78
N VAL A 271 -6.59 -3.89 -7.61
CA VAL A 271 -7.32 -4.03 -6.33
C VAL A 271 -8.60 -3.17 -6.40
N PRO A 272 -9.80 -3.73 -6.13
CA PRO A 272 -11.08 -3.06 -6.40
C PRO A 272 -11.45 -1.90 -5.45
N ILE A 273 -10.53 -1.44 -4.61
CA ILE A 273 -10.76 -0.44 -3.56
C ILE A 273 -10.27 0.92 -4.06
N PRO A 274 -11.15 1.92 -4.28
CA PRO A 274 -10.80 3.16 -5.00
C PRO A 274 -9.59 3.92 -4.44
N ALA A 275 -9.50 4.08 -3.12
CA ALA A 275 -8.38 4.79 -2.48
C ALA A 275 -7.03 4.10 -2.71
N LEU A 276 -7.01 2.76 -2.76
CA LEU A 276 -5.80 1.98 -2.99
C LEU A 276 -5.43 1.93 -4.46
N ARG A 277 -6.41 1.83 -5.35
CA ARG A 277 -6.24 1.98 -6.79
C ARG A 277 -5.64 3.36 -7.12
N ALA A 278 -6.16 4.43 -6.51
CA ALA A 278 -5.59 5.77 -6.61
C ALA A 278 -4.14 5.81 -6.09
N PHE A 279 -3.85 5.27 -4.90
CA PHE A 279 -2.50 5.19 -4.36
C PHE A 279 -1.51 4.50 -5.30
N SER A 280 -1.88 3.33 -5.84
CA SER A 280 -1.03 2.57 -6.76
C SER A 280 -0.84 3.25 -8.12
N LEU A 281 -1.86 3.96 -8.64
CA LEU A 281 -1.71 4.75 -9.86
C LEU A 281 -0.81 5.97 -9.64
N GLN A 282 -0.98 6.69 -8.52
CA GLN A 282 -0.09 7.80 -8.17
C GLN A 282 1.36 7.32 -7.99
N ALA A 283 1.57 6.14 -7.37
CA ALA A 283 2.89 5.54 -7.25
C ALA A 283 3.51 5.14 -8.59
N ALA A 284 2.75 4.51 -9.49
CA ALA A 284 3.23 4.15 -10.83
C ALA A 284 3.66 5.38 -11.65
N ILE A 285 2.87 6.47 -11.60
CA ILE A 285 3.16 7.73 -12.29
C ILE A 285 4.40 8.40 -11.69
N VAL A 286 4.50 8.48 -10.35
CA VAL A 286 5.68 9.06 -9.66
C VAL A 286 6.96 8.27 -9.97
N VAL A 287 6.93 6.94 -9.97
CA VAL A 287 8.08 6.10 -10.38
C VAL A 287 8.44 6.37 -11.84
N SER A 288 7.46 6.49 -12.74
CA SER A 288 7.71 6.81 -14.16
C SER A 288 8.38 8.18 -14.35
N CYS A 289 7.93 9.20 -13.63
CA CYS A 289 8.56 10.53 -13.62
C CYS A 289 9.98 10.49 -13.05
N THR A 290 10.19 9.72 -11.98
CA THR A 290 11.51 9.53 -11.34
C THR A 290 12.49 8.86 -12.30
N PHE A 291 12.10 7.74 -12.92
CA PHE A 291 12.89 7.06 -13.95
C PHE A 291 13.31 7.99 -15.10
N ALA A 292 12.38 8.80 -15.61
CA ALA A 292 12.68 9.75 -16.68
C ALA A 292 13.70 10.82 -16.25
N VAL A 293 13.58 11.37 -15.02
CA VAL A 293 14.53 12.35 -14.49
C VAL A 293 15.91 11.72 -14.23
N VAL A 294 15.95 10.51 -13.66
CA VAL A 294 17.20 9.80 -13.32
C VAL A 294 17.95 9.31 -14.57
N MET A 295 17.25 8.93 -15.65
CA MET A 295 17.89 8.50 -16.90
C MET A 295 18.25 9.64 -17.87
N LEU A 296 17.53 10.77 -17.83
CA LEU A 296 17.74 11.88 -18.78
C LEU A 296 18.47 13.09 -18.18
N VAL A 297 18.15 13.47 -16.93
CA VAL A 297 18.65 14.72 -16.32
C VAL A 297 19.86 14.46 -15.43
N PHE A 298 19.83 13.41 -14.62
CA PHE A 298 20.94 13.11 -13.70
C PHE A 298 22.30 12.83 -14.39
N PRO A 299 22.38 12.17 -15.57
CA PRO A 299 23.66 12.02 -16.29
C PRO A 299 24.24 13.36 -16.79
N ALA A 300 23.41 14.37 -17.02
CA ALA A 300 23.89 15.72 -17.33
C ALA A 300 24.52 16.39 -16.09
N VAL A 301 23.97 16.17 -14.89
CA VAL A 301 24.57 16.63 -13.63
C VAL A 301 25.93 15.95 -13.39
N LEU A 302 26.02 14.64 -13.61
CA LEU A 302 27.28 13.89 -13.53
C LEU A 302 28.34 14.41 -14.53
N SER A 303 27.93 14.73 -15.77
CA SER A 303 28.83 15.30 -16.79
C SER A 303 29.33 16.71 -16.43
N LEU A 304 28.46 17.57 -15.88
CA LEU A 304 28.85 18.89 -15.34
C LEU A 304 29.82 18.77 -14.16
N ASP A 305 29.64 17.75 -13.32
CA ASP A 305 30.53 17.49 -12.19
C ASP A 305 31.93 17.02 -12.63
N LEU A 306 32.05 16.19 -13.69
CA LEU A 306 33.36 15.90 -14.29
C LEU A 306 34.07 17.18 -14.76
N HIS A 307 33.33 18.12 -15.36
CA HIS A 307 33.91 19.39 -15.81
C HIS A 307 34.42 20.25 -14.63
N ARG A 308 33.70 20.23 -13.50
CA ARG A 308 34.15 20.84 -12.22
C ARG A 308 35.41 20.17 -11.67
N ARG A 309 35.49 18.83 -11.67
CA ARG A 309 36.65 18.06 -11.19
C ARG A 309 37.88 18.24 -12.08
N HIS A 310 37.71 18.22 -13.40
CA HIS A 310 38.77 18.53 -14.35
C HIS A 310 39.26 19.99 -14.19
N SER A 311 38.42 20.88 -13.66
CA SER A 311 38.77 22.25 -13.29
C SER A 311 39.34 22.40 -11.86
N GLN A 312 39.44 21.32 -11.08
CA GLN A 312 39.97 21.31 -9.70
C GLN A 312 39.30 22.32 -8.73
N ARG A 313 37.99 22.54 -8.92
CA ARG A 313 37.15 23.45 -8.11
C ARG A 313 36.50 22.73 -6.93
N LEU A 314 36.26 23.45 -5.84
CA LEU A 314 35.56 22.94 -4.65
C LEU A 314 34.12 22.51 -4.96
N ASP A 315 33.58 21.61 -4.13
CA ASP A 315 32.36 20.84 -4.38
C ASP A 315 31.08 21.69 -4.22
N VAL A 316 30.87 22.30 -3.06
CA VAL A 316 29.68 23.12 -2.74
C VAL A 316 29.88 24.61 -3.08
N LEU A 317 31.12 25.06 -3.27
CA LEU A 317 31.49 26.45 -3.58
C LEU A 317 32.32 26.53 -4.86
N CYS A 318 31.70 26.17 -5.99
CA CYS A 318 32.30 25.99 -7.33
C CYS A 318 33.07 27.19 -7.92
N CYS A 319 33.07 28.35 -7.25
CA CYS A 319 33.85 29.53 -7.62
C CYS A 319 35.31 29.47 -7.14
N PHE A 320 35.63 28.66 -6.13
CA PHE A 320 36.96 28.59 -5.52
C PHE A 320 37.72 27.32 -5.93
N SER A 321 39.02 27.46 -6.19
CA SER A 321 39.94 26.35 -6.46
C SER A 321 40.32 25.61 -5.18
N SER A 322 40.59 24.30 -5.26
CA SER A 322 41.03 23.52 -4.10
C SER A 322 42.39 23.99 -3.55
N PRO A 323 42.51 24.37 -2.26
CA PRO A 323 43.79 24.79 -1.66
C PRO A 323 44.79 23.65 -1.49
N CYS A 324 44.38 22.39 -1.70
CA CYS A 324 45.28 21.24 -1.67
C CYS A 324 46.11 21.08 -2.96
N SER A 325 45.88 21.90 -4.00
CA SER A 325 46.64 21.84 -5.25
C SER A 325 48.01 22.52 -5.11
N ALA A 326 49.03 21.75 -4.70
CA ALA A 326 50.42 22.17 -4.75
C ALA A 326 50.91 22.33 -6.21
N ARG A 327 50.74 23.53 -6.78
CA ARG A 327 51.14 23.86 -8.16
C ARG A 327 52.67 23.74 -8.35
N VAL A 328 53.11 22.60 -8.88
CA VAL A 328 54.41 22.50 -9.55
C VAL A 328 54.26 23.09 -10.95
N ILE A 329 54.74 24.31 -11.17
CA ILE A 329 54.78 24.94 -12.49
C ILE A 329 56.06 24.48 -13.20
N GLN A 330 55.94 23.54 -14.14
CA GLN A 330 57.02 23.25 -15.08
C GLN A 330 57.05 24.34 -16.15
N ILE A 331 58.10 25.17 -16.15
CA ILE A 331 58.39 26.09 -17.25
C ILE A 331 59.27 25.34 -18.26
N LEU A 332 58.69 24.98 -19.41
CA LEU A 332 59.45 24.45 -20.54
C LEU A 332 60.13 25.63 -21.27
N PRO A 333 61.45 25.61 -21.51
CA PRO A 333 62.12 26.66 -22.27
C PRO A 333 61.71 26.59 -23.75
N GLN A 334 61.48 27.74 -24.36
CA GLN A 334 61.11 27.86 -25.76
C GLN A 334 62.35 28.04 -26.63
N GLU A 335 62.63 27.07 -27.50
CA GLU A 335 63.73 27.10 -28.48
C GLU A 335 63.59 28.29 -29.45
N LEU A 336 64.70 28.98 -29.74
CA LEU A 336 64.74 30.12 -30.67
C LEU A 336 66.06 30.22 -31.44
N GLY A 337 66.06 29.79 -32.70
CA GLY A 337 66.91 30.31 -33.77
C GLY A 337 68.33 29.74 -33.91
N ASP A 338 68.62 29.17 -35.07
CA ASP A 338 69.93 28.69 -35.49
C ASP A 338 71.09 29.68 -35.28
N ARG A 339 72.23 29.15 -34.78
CA ARG A 339 73.51 29.21 -35.52
C ARG A 339 74.58 28.26 -34.97
N THR A 340 75.52 27.89 -35.84
CA THR A 340 76.55 26.87 -35.62
C THR A 340 77.90 27.46 -35.18
N VAL A 341 78.62 26.73 -34.31
CA VAL A 341 80.10 26.57 -34.18
C VAL A 341 80.39 25.81 -32.85
N PRO A 342 81.47 24.99 -32.71
CA PRO A 342 81.53 23.93 -31.69
C PRO A 342 82.49 24.17 -30.51
N VAL A 343 82.64 23.12 -29.67
CA VAL A 343 83.61 22.89 -28.56
C VAL A 343 83.12 23.26 -27.14
N GLY A 344 83.35 22.35 -26.19
CA GLY A 344 83.36 22.62 -24.73
C GLY A 344 82.14 22.16 -23.94
N ILE A 345 82.19 20.96 -23.34
CA ILE A 345 81.15 20.49 -22.39
C ILE A 345 81.53 20.88 -20.96
N THR A 346 80.94 21.98 -20.46
CA THR A 346 80.87 22.31 -19.02
C THR A 346 79.51 22.93 -18.68
N ARG A 347 78.47 22.10 -18.56
CA ARG A 347 77.10 22.58 -18.28
C ARG A 347 76.92 22.91 -16.79
N LEU A 348 77.17 24.16 -16.42
CA LEU A 348 77.14 24.65 -15.04
C LEU A 348 75.69 24.88 -14.56
N THR A 349 75.19 24.01 -13.68
CA THR A 349 73.83 24.06 -13.13
C THR A 349 73.73 24.93 -11.86
N ALA A 350 73.42 26.21 -12.03
CA ALA A 350 73.04 27.09 -10.92
C ALA A 350 71.56 26.90 -10.55
N THR A 351 71.26 26.39 -9.35
CA THR A 351 69.89 26.27 -8.82
C THR A 351 69.52 27.49 -7.98
N VAL A 352 68.65 28.36 -8.49
CA VAL A 352 68.12 29.51 -7.74
C VAL A 352 66.91 29.06 -6.91
N GLN A 353 67.03 29.09 -5.58
CA GLN A 353 65.88 28.93 -4.67
C GLN A 353 65.37 30.31 -4.26
N ALA A 354 64.18 30.68 -4.72
CA ALA A 354 63.47 31.86 -4.26
C ALA A 354 62.54 31.49 -3.09
N PHE A 355 62.75 32.09 -1.92
CA PHE A 355 61.84 31.96 -0.78
C PHE A 355 60.95 33.21 -0.71
N ALA A 356 59.64 33.03 -0.84
CA ALA A 356 58.66 34.06 -0.53
C ALA A 356 58.23 33.91 0.93
N HIS A 357 58.36 34.96 1.73
CA HIS A 357 57.84 35.03 3.09
C HIS A 357 56.74 36.08 3.15
N CYS A 358 55.57 35.71 3.67
CA CYS A 358 54.43 36.63 3.80
C CYS A 358 54.31 37.08 5.26
N GLU A 359 54.76 38.30 5.54
CA GLU A 359 54.55 38.95 6.83
C GLU A 359 53.15 39.58 6.90
N ALA A 360 52.51 39.53 8.06
CA ALA A 360 51.05 39.54 8.16
C ALA A 360 50.33 40.90 8.01
N SER A 361 51.02 41.98 7.61
CA SER A 361 50.43 43.34 7.64
C SER A 361 50.97 44.33 6.59
N SER A 362 50.90 44.02 5.29
CA SER A 362 50.63 45.03 4.23
C SER A 362 50.41 44.39 2.85
N GLN A 363 49.69 45.09 1.95
CA GLN A 363 49.40 44.63 0.59
C GLN A 363 50.49 45.08 -0.41
N HIS A 364 51.69 44.48 -0.40
CA HIS A 364 52.56 44.37 -1.58
C HIS A 364 53.64 43.28 -1.35
N VAL A 365 54.04 42.57 -2.41
CA VAL A 365 55.16 41.61 -2.38
C VAL A 365 56.29 42.14 -3.25
N VAL A 366 57.50 42.21 -2.70
CA VAL A 366 58.72 42.62 -3.42
C VAL A 366 59.75 41.51 -3.30
N THR A 367 60.27 41.04 -4.44
CA THR A 367 61.28 39.97 -4.49
C THR A 367 62.66 40.59 -4.70
N ILE A 368 63.62 40.32 -3.81
CA ILE A 368 65.01 40.77 -3.90
C ILE A 368 65.93 39.55 -4.04
N LEU A 369 66.86 39.56 -5.00
CA LEU A 369 67.89 38.53 -5.17
C LEU A 369 69.28 39.08 -4.81
N PRO A 370 69.94 38.54 -3.76
CA PRO A 370 71.38 38.62 -3.59
C PRO A 370 72.07 37.34 -4.13
N PRO A 371 73.14 37.45 -4.93
CA PRO A 371 73.91 36.28 -5.38
C PRO A 371 75.05 35.95 -4.40
N GLN A 372 75.16 34.68 -3.98
CA GLN A 372 76.39 34.14 -3.40
C GLN A 372 76.65 32.71 -3.92
N THR A 373 77.92 32.42 -4.18
CA THR A 373 78.42 31.12 -4.61
C THR A 373 79.47 30.64 -3.62
N HIS A 374 79.35 29.39 -3.18
CA HIS A 374 80.35 28.74 -2.32
C HIS A 374 80.69 27.34 -2.85
N LEU A 375 81.93 26.92 -2.61
CA LEU A 375 82.59 25.79 -3.27
C LEU A 375 83.34 25.01 -2.18
N VAL A 376 83.10 23.69 -2.08
CA VAL A 376 83.61 22.84 -0.99
C VAL A 376 84.14 21.52 -1.57
N SER A 377 85.23 21.01 -1.01
CA SER A 377 85.97 19.81 -1.42
C SER A 377 85.65 18.56 -0.58
N PRO A 378 85.92 17.34 -1.09
CA PRO A 378 85.65 16.08 -0.40
C PRO A 378 86.85 15.52 0.41
N PRO A 379 86.60 14.73 1.48
CA PRO A 379 87.63 13.92 2.14
C PRO A 379 87.43 12.39 1.97
N SER A 380 88.47 11.73 1.43
CA SER A 380 88.96 10.35 1.66
C SER A 380 88.07 9.26 2.32
N ASP A 381 87.85 8.15 1.59
CA ASP A 381 88.46 6.79 1.75
C ASP A 381 88.58 6.13 3.16
N PRO A 382 88.60 4.76 3.30
CA PRO A 382 89.09 3.79 2.30
C PRO A 382 88.40 2.39 2.18
N LEU A 383 88.94 1.59 1.24
CA LEU A 383 88.93 0.11 1.12
C LEU A 383 87.62 -0.63 0.71
N GLY A 384 87.70 -1.52 -0.28
CA GLY A 384 86.56 -2.35 -0.74
C GLY A 384 86.81 -3.41 -1.84
N SER A 385 87.89 -3.29 -2.63
CA SER A 385 88.33 -4.24 -3.69
C SER A 385 87.45 -4.39 -4.95
N GLU A 386 88.11 -4.68 -6.08
CA GLU A 386 87.54 -4.70 -7.42
C GLU A 386 86.89 -6.05 -7.81
N LEU A 387 85.98 -6.02 -8.81
CA LEU A 387 86.30 -6.65 -10.10
C LEU A 387 85.47 -6.04 -11.25
N PHE A 388 86.14 -5.59 -12.32
CA PHE A 388 85.51 -5.20 -13.58
C PHE A 388 85.77 -6.27 -14.67
N ILE A 389 84.73 -6.70 -15.38
CA ILE A 389 84.82 -7.34 -16.70
C ILE A 389 83.75 -6.69 -17.62
N PRO A 390 84.08 -6.26 -18.86
CA PRO A 390 83.22 -5.37 -19.64
C PRO A 390 82.32 -6.08 -20.66
N GLY A 391 81.14 -5.50 -20.95
CA GLY A 391 80.34 -5.82 -22.13
C GLY A 391 78.84 -5.54 -21.96
N GLY A 392 78.34 -4.41 -22.45
CA GLY A 392 76.92 -4.07 -22.36
C GLY A 392 76.54 -2.72 -22.98
N SER A 393 75.77 -2.77 -24.07
CA SER A 393 75.27 -1.65 -24.88
C SER A 393 74.61 -0.48 -24.11
N THR A 394 74.77 0.74 -24.60
CA THR A 394 74.21 1.99 -24.02
C THR A 394 72.70 2.17 -24.31
N ARG A 395 71.85 1.22 -23.87
CA ARG A 395 70.37 1.30 -24.08
C ARG A 395 69.47 1.19 -22.84
N ASP A 396 70.00 0.89 -21.65
CA ASP A 396 69.16 0.70 -20.44
C ASP A 396 69.17 1.88 -19.42
N LEU A 397 69.97 2.92 -19.65
CA LEU A 397 70.11 4.09 -18.75
C LEU A 397 68.92 5.09 -18.78
N LEU A 398 67.70 4.58 -18.95
CA LEU A 398 66.43 5.28 -18.68
C LEU A 398 65.42 4.42 -17.90
N GLY A 399 65.75 3.17 -17.54
CA GLY A 399 64.82 2.24 -16.90
C GLY A 399 64.91 2.09 -15.38
N GLN A 400 66.01 2.52 -14.75
CA GLN A 400 66.37 1.99 -13.41
C GLN A 400 67.13 2.96 -12.48
N GLU A 401 66.59 4.15 -12.18
CA GLU A 401 67.08 4.94 -11.04
C GLU A 401 66.00 5.77 -10.29
N GLU A 402 64.91 5.14 -9.86
CA GLU A 402 64.05 5.69 -8.80
C GLU A 402 63.84 4.68 -7.65
N GLY A 403 64.92 3.94 -7.33
CA GLY A 403 64.93 2.82 -6.39
C GLY A 403 65.29 3.13 -4.93
N THR A 404 65.87 4.30 -4.61
CA THR A 404 66.17 4.71 -3.22
C THR A 404 66.23 6.23 -3.04
N ARG A 405 65.07 6.87 -2.88
CA ARG A 405 65.00 8.14 -2.12
C ARG A 405 63.82 8.11 -1.14
N GLN A 406 64.14 7.67 0.07
CA GLN A 406 63.21 7.42 1.17
C GLN A 406 62.66 8.75 1.73
N LYS A 407 61.70 9.35 1.01
CA LYS A 407 60.87 10.44 1.56
C LYS A 407 60.23 9.93 2.85
N ILE A 408 60.37 10.71 3.92
CA ILE A 408 59.63 10.48 5.17
C ILE A 408 58.16 10.83 4.89
N ALA A 409 57.43 9.86 4.35
CA ALA A 409 55.99 9.96 4.22
C ALA A 409 55.38 9.98 5.63
N HIS A 410 54.59 11.01 5.94
CA HIS A 410 53.76 10.99 7.13
C HIS A 410 52.86 9.75 7.08
N ARG A 411 53.03 8.84 8.05
CA ARG A 411 52.07 7.76 8.28
C ARG A 411 50.72 8.39 8.60
N SER A 412 49.78 8.30 7.67
CA SER A 412 48.36 8.42 8.00
C SER A 412 47.99 7.30 9.00
N PRO A 413 47.09 7.57 9.96
CA PRO A 413 46.74 6.57 10.96
C PRO A 413 46.01 5.38 10.32
N PRO A 414 46.18 4.15 10.85
CA PRO A 414 45.70 2.91 10.20
C PRO A 414 44.17 2.78 10.07
N CYS A 415 43.40 3.73 10.59
CA CYS A 415 41.94 3.79 10.44
C CYS A 415 41.49 4.40 9.09
N ALA A 416 42.36 5.13 8.38
CA ALA A 416 42.00 5.98 7.24
C ALA A 416 41.76 5.24 5.89
N CYS A 417 41.21 4.02 5.93
CA CYS A 417 41.08 3.17 4.73
C CYS A 417 39.89 2.18 4.75
N TRP A 418 38.86 2.47 5.54
CA TRP A 418 37.58 1.76 5.48
C TRP A 418 36.78 2.22 4.25
N ASN A 419 36.51 1.28 3.34
CA ASN A 419 35.61 1.44 2.19
C ASN A 419 34.76 0.17 2.12
N LEU A 420 33.46 0.29 1.90
CA LEU A 420 32.53 -0.84 1.94
C LEU A 420 32.86 -1.92 0.90
N ALA A 421 33.28 -1.54 -0.32
CA ALA A 421 33.75 -2.49 -1.34
C ALA A 421 34.99 -3.28 -0.87
N ARG A 422 35.85 -2.67 -0.06
CA ARG A 422 37.03 -3.33 0.54
C ARG A 422 36.63 -4.33 1.62
N PHE A 423 35.63 -4.00 2.44
CA PHE A 423 35.04 -4.95 3.38
C PHE A 423 34.37 -6.13 2.63
N ALA A 424 33.61 -5.84 1.57
CA ALA A 424 32.97 -6.83 0.72
C ALA A 424 34.01 -7.82 0.14
N ARG A 425 35.08 -7.32 -0.49
CA ARG A 425 36.14 -8.15 -1.10
C ARG A 425 36.93 -8.99 -0.10
N TYR A 426 37.42 -8.38 0.98
CA TYR A 426 38.42 -9.02 1.85
C TYR A 426 37.84 -9.78 3.05
N GLN A 427 36.66 -9.40 3.54
CA GLN A 427 36.08 -9.99 4.75
C GLN A 427 34.78 -10.76 4.46
N PHE A 428 33.87 -10.17 3.68
CA PHE A 428 32.51 -10.71 3.52
C PHE A 428 32.43 -11.83 2.48
N ALA A 429 32.84 -11.58 1.23
CA ALA A 429 32.79 -12.57 0.15
C ALA A 429 33.61 -13.86 0.44
N PRO A 430 34.83 -13.80 1.01
CA PRO A 430 35.61 -15.00 1.33
C PRO A 430 35.01 -15.84 2.46
N LEU A 431 34.24 -15.21 3.37
CA LEU A 431 33.51 -15.91 4.44
C LEU A 431 32.24 -16.57 3.88
N LEU A 432 31.43 -15.81 3.14
CA LEU A 432 30.15 -16.25 2.56
C LEU A 432 30.30 -17.42 1.58
N LEU A 433 31.40 -17.45 0.82
CA LEU A 433 31.62 -18.42 -0.25
C LEU A 433 32.34 -19.71 0.19
N GLN A 434 32.63 -19.90 1.48
CA GLN A 434 33.10 -21.19 2.01
C GLN A 434 31.97 -22.22 2.05
N SER A 435 32.28 -23.49 1.75
CA SER A 435 31.29 -24.57 1.64
C SER A 435 30.45 -24.77 2.92
N HIS A 436 31.07 -24.63 4.10
CA HIS A 436 30.36 -24.72 5.39
C HIS A 436 29.41 -23.53 5.59
N THR A 437 29.85 -22.31 5.29
CA THR A 437 29.02 -21.09 5.39
C THR A 437 27.81 -21.18 4.44
N LYS A 438 28.01 -21.64 3.19
CA LYS A 438 26.91 -21.84 2.23
C LYS A 438 25.85 -22.80 2.77
N ALA A 439 26.26 -23.93 3.34
CA ALA A 439 25.34 -24.90 3.95
C ALA A 439 24.58 -24.27 5.13
N LEU A 440 25.27 -23.53 6.01
CA LEU A 440 24.66 -22.83 7.14
C LEU A 440 23.65 -21.76 6.68
N VAL A 441 23.98 -20.97 5.65
CA VAL A 441 23.08 -19.97 5.05
C VAL A 441 21.82 -20.63 4.49
N LEU A 442 21.97 -21.70 3.70
CA LEU A 442 20.82 -22.41 3.12
C LEU A 442 19.92 -23.05 4.19
N VAL A 443 20.49 -23.57 5.28
CA VAL A 443 19.73 -24.08 6.43
C VAL A 443 19.02 -22.93 7.17
N LEU A 444 19.67 -21.78 7.35
CA LEU A 444 19.10 -20.62 8.06
C LEU A 444 17.92 -20.01 7.29
N PHE A 445 18.07 -19.75 6.00
CA PHE A 445 16.95 -19.25 5.17
C PHE A 445 15.87 -20.32 4.97
N GLY A 446 16.23 -21.61 4.87
CA GLY A 446 15.24 -22.71 4.87
C GLY A 446 14.41 -22.77 6.15
N ALA A 447 15.03 -22.50 7.31
CA ALA A 447 14.34 -22.39 8.60
C ALA A 447 13.49 -21.11 8.70
N LEU A 448 13.97 -19.98 8.16
CA LEU A 448 13.24 -18.71 8.13
C LEU A 448 11.97 -18.80 7.25
N LEU A 449 12.08 -19.41 6.07
CA LEU A 449 10.96 -19.72 5.19
C LEU A 449 9.98 -20.70 5.85
N GLY A 450 10.47 -21.76 6.51
CA GLY A 450 9.64 -22.71 7.25
C GLY A 450 8.88 -22.07 8.42
N LEU A 451 9.55 -21.20 9.18
CA LEU A 451 8.92 -20.42 10.24
C LEU A 451 7.89 -19.43 9.67
N SER A 452 8.19 -18.79 8.53
CA SER A 452 7.30 -17.85 7.86
C SER A 452 6.06 -18.53 7.26
N LEU A 453 6.20 -19.74 6.73
CA LEU A 453 5.06 -20.58 6.33
C LEU A 453 4.13 -20.88 7.51
N TYR A 454 4.67 -21.10 8.72
CA TYR A 454 3.85 -21.16 9.93
C TYR A 454 3.21 -19.80 10.29
N GLY A 455 3.99 -18.71 10.28
CA GLY A 455 3.48 -17.36 10.54
C GLY A 455 2.34 -16.93 9.61
N ALA A 456 2.39 -17.34 8.35
CA ALA A 456 1.34 -17.11 7.35
C ALA A 456 0.00 -17.79 7.71
N THR A 457 0.02 -18.87 8.49
CA THR A 457 -1.23 -19.49 9.01
C THR A 457 -1.84 -18.71 10.18
N LEU A 458 -1.05 -17.86 10.85
CA LEU A 458 -1.49 -17.00 11.96
C LEU A 458 -2.08 -15.65 11.48
N VAL A 459 -1.94 -15.32 10.19
CA VAL A 459 -2.47 -14.08 9.62
C VAL A 459 -4.00 -14.09 9.66
N GLN A 460 -4.58 -13.21 10.47
CA GLN A 460 -6.02 -12.93 10.54
C GLN A 460 -6.40 -11.83 9.56
N ASP A 461 -7.61 -11.88 9.00
CA ASP A 461 -8.10 -10.82 8.10
C ASP A 461 -8.73 -9.66 8.88
N GLY A 462 -8.70 -8.45 8.31
CA GLY A 462 -9.44 -7.30 8.80
C GLY A 462 -8.60 -6.03 9.01
N LEU A 463 -9.30 -4.96 9.38
CA LEU A 463 -8.74 -3.73 9.96
C LEU A 463 -9.81 -3.17 10.89
N ALA A 464 -9.50 -2.95 12.17
CA ALA A 464 -10.46 -2.35 13.08
C ALA A 464 -10.34 -0.82 13.04
N LEU A 465 -11.45 -0.09 13.19
CA LEU A 465 -11.41 1.38 13.24
C LEU A 465 -10.56 1.90 14.41
N THR A 466 -10.50 1.14 15.52
CA THR A 466 -9.59 1.35 16.65
C THR A 466 -8.11 1.30 16.28
N ASP A 467 -7.73 0.60 15.20
CA ASP A 467 -6.34 0.56 14.71
C ASP A 467 -5.96 1.85 13.96
N VAL A 468 -6.96 2.59 13.46
CA VAL A 468 -6.80 3.87 12.72
C VAL A 468 -6.73 5.06 13.70
N VAL A 469 -7.57 5.09 14.73
CA VAL A 469 -7.61 6.22 15.68
C VAL A 469 -6.40 6.19 16.64
N PRO A 470 -5.67 7.31 16.82
CA PRO A 470 -4.51 7.38 17.71
C PRO A 470 -4.80 6.87 19.13
N ARG A 471 -3.84 6.13 19.71
CA ARG A 471 -3.98 5.62 21.08
C ARG A 471 -3.95 6.75 22.11
N GLY A 472 -4.77 6.61 23.15
CA GLY A 472 -4.82 7.55 24.27
C GLY A 472 -5.77 8.74 24.08
N THR A 473 -6.47 8.85 22.94
CA THR A 473 -7.57 9.82 22.80
C THR A 473 -8.89 9.26 23.36
N LYS A 474 -9.86 10.15 23.62
CA LYS A 474 -11.18 9.77 24.15
C LYS A 474 -12.03 9.00 23.12
N GLU A 475 -11.77 9.23 21.85
CA GLU A 475 -12.45 8.64 20.70
C GLU A 475 -11.94 7.20 20.49
N HIS A 476 -10.65 6.95 20.69
CA HIS A 476 -10.10 5.59 20.78
C HIS A 476 -10.69 4.83 21.98
N ALA A 477 -10.83 5.50 23.13
CA ALA A 477 -11.50 4.91 24.30
C ALA A 477 -12.97 4.54 23.99
N PHE A 478 -13.75 5.46 23.39
CA PHE A 478 -15.11 5.19 22.92
C PHE A 478 -15.18 3.96 22.01
N LEU A 479 -14.40 3.94 20.91
CA LEU A 479 -14.47 2.87 19.91
C LEU A 479 -14.01 1.52 20.48
N SER A 480 -13.03 1.52 21.39
CA SER A 480 -12.59 0.29 22.07
C SER A 480 -13.65 -0.25 23.04
N ALA A 481 -14.41 0.62 23.72
CA ALA A 481 -15.55 0.24 24.54
C ALA A 481 -16.73 -0.27 23.68
N GLN A 482 -17.04 0.43 22.58
CA GLN A 482 -18.10 0.03 21.65
C GLN A 482 -17.81 -1.36 21.05
N LEU A 483 -16.61 -1.59 20.51
CA LEU A 483 -16.22 -2.88 19.92
C LEU A 483 -16.26 -4.03 20.95
N ARG A 484 -15.88 -3.75 22.21
CA ARG A 484 -15.83 -4.74 23.29
C ARG A 484 -17.20 -5.09 23.88
N TYR A 485 -18.09 -4.12 24.02
CA TYR A 485 -19.33 -4.26 24.80
C TYR A 485 -20.62 -4.18 23.95
N PHE A 486 -20.59 -3.46 22.83
CA PHE A 486 -21.74 -3.12 21.99
C PHE A 486 -21.49 -3.50 20.53
N SER A 487 -21.13 -4.76 20.30
CA SER A 487 -21.01 -5.40 18.98
C SER A 487 -22.39 -5.63 18.35
N LEU A 488 -23.14 -4.55 18.11
CA LEU A 488 -24.45 -4.53 17.45
C LEU A 488 -24.44 -3.60 16.23
N TYR A 489 -25.13 -4.02 15.18
CA TYR A 489 -25.20 -3.29 13.92
C TYR A 489 -26.64 -3.27 13.39
N GLU A 490 -27.17 -2.06 13.19
CA GLU A 490 -28.42 -1.84 12.46
C GLU A 490 -28.22 -2.15 10.97
N VAL A 491 -29.08 -3.00 10.43
CA VAL A 491 -29.05 -3.41 9.02
C VAL A 491 -30.47 -3.47 8.45
N ALA A 492 -30.60 -3.22 7.15
CA ALA A 492 -31.88 -3.24 6.45
C ALA A 492 -31.82 -4.24 5.31
N LEU A 493 -32.78 -5.16 5.26
CA LEU A 493 -33.00 -6.02 4.09
C LEU A 493 -33.92 -5.27 3.12
N VAL A 494 -33.37 -4.85 1.98
CA VAL A 494 -34.05 -4.00 1.00
C VAL A 494 -34.55 -4.84 -0.18
N THR A 495 -35.81 -4.64 -0.57
CA THR A 495 -36.40 -5.20 -1.80
C THR A 495 -36.43 -4.16 -2.91
N GLN A 496 -36.13 -4.59 -4.14
CA GLN A 496 -36.01 -3.75 -5.33
C GLN A 496 -37.25 -3.82 -6.23
N GLY A 497 -37.46 -2.80 -7.05
CA GLY A 497 -38.54 -2.74 -8.02
C GLY A 497 -38.49 -3.79 -9.13
N GLY A 498 -39.63 -3.98 -9.79
CA GLY A 498 -39.79 -4.89 -10.92
C GLY A 498 -39.92 -6.37 -10.55
N PHE A 499 -40.51 -6.64 -9.38
CA PHE A 499 -41.35 -7.82 -9.13
C PHE A 499 -42.65 -7.32 -8.50
N ASP A 500 -43.74 -8.11 -8.53
CA ASP A 500 -45.01 -7.68 -7.96
C ASP A 500 -45.16 -8.12 -6.50
N TYR A 501 -45.17 -7.14 -5.59
CA TYR A 501 -45.32 -7.36 -4.15
C TYR A 501 -46.67 -8.01 -3.81
N ALA A 502 -47.72 -7.74 -4.60
CA ALA A 502 -49.07 -8.25 -4.36
C ALA A 502 -49.12 -9.78 -4.52
N HIS A 503 -48.51 -10.35 -5.56
CA HIS A 503 -48.43 -11.79 -5.75
C HIS A 503 -47.25 -12.45 -4.99
N SER A 504 -46.15 -11.74 -4.74
CA SER A 504 -44.94 -12.31 -4.09
C SER A 504 -44.98 -12.37 -2.55
N GLN A 505 -46.11 -12.06 -1.90
CA GLN A 505 -46.25 -12.03 -0.42
C GLN A 505 -45.64 -13.26 0.30
N ARG A 506 -45.93 -14.49 -0.17
CA ARG A 506 -45.38 -15.73 0.43
C ARG A 506 -43.85 -15.76 0.41
N ALA A 507 -43.23 -15.31 -0.69
CA ALA A 507 -41.76 -15.25 -0.83
C ALA A 507 -41.14 -14.13 0.02
N LEU A 508 -41.85 -13.02 0.23
CA LEU A 508 -41.43 -11.96 1.18
C LEU A 508 -41.44 -12.45 2.63
N PHE A 509 -42.44 -13.25 3.03
CA PHE A 509 -42.47 -13.88 4.35
C PHE A 509 -41.34 -14.91 4.53
N ASP A 510 -41.10 -15.78 3.54
CA ASP A 510 -40.00 -16.77 3.56
C ASP A 510 -38.62 -16.08 3.60
N LEU A 511 -38.40 -15.03 2.79
CA LEU A 511 -37.18 -14.22 2.85
C LEU A 511 -36.95 -13.60 4.23
N HIS A 512 -37.98 -13.00 4.85
CA HIS A 512 -37.87 -12.46 6.20
C HIS A 512 -37.56 -13.56 7.23
N GLN A 513 -38.24 -14.72 7.14
CA GLN A 513 -38.01 -15.86 8.03
C GLN A 513 -36.57 -16.39 7.91
N ARG A 514 -36.08 -16.63 6.68
CA ARG A 514 -34.71 -17.08 6.44
C ARG A 514 -33.68 -16.09 6.96
N PHE A 515 -33.86 -14.79 6.71
CA PHE A 515 -32.96 -13.77 7.26
C PHE A 515 -33.00 -13.74 8.81
N SER A 516 -34.18 -13.84 9.42
CA SER A 516 -34.34 -13.90 10.88
C SER A 516 -33.73 -15.15 11.52
N SER A 517 -33.51 -16.22 10.74
CA SER A 517 -32.87 -17.46 11.20
C SER A 517 -31.34 -17.42 11.18
N LEU A 518 -30.73 -16.35 10.65
CA LEU A 518 -29.28 -16.19 10.66
C LEU A 518 -28.77 -16.02 12.10
N LYS A 519 -27.78 -16.84 12.49
CA LYS A 519 -27.09 -16.83 13.80
C LYS A 519 -26.68 -15.43 14.31
N ALA A 520 -26.31 -14.54 13.39
CA ALA A 520 -25.91 -13.17 13.69
C ALA A 520 -27.08 -12.21 13.96
N VAL A 521 -28.32 -12.52 13.57
CA VAL A 521 -29.48 -11.68 13.85
C VAL A 521 -29.86 -11.80 15.33
N LEU A 522 -30.11 -10.65 15.96
CA LEU A 522 -30.69 -10.53 17.29
C LEU A 522 -32.14 -11.07 17.24
N PRO A 523 -32.47 -12.20 17.90
CA PRO A 523 -33.83 -12.71 17.91
C PRO A 523 -34.75 -11.73 18.64
N PRO A 524 -36.01 -11.59 18.22
CA PRO A 524 -36.99 -10.78 18.95
C PRO A 524 -37.33 -11.42 20.31
N PRO A 525 -37.78 -10.62 21.30
CA PRO A 525 -38.12 -11.14 22.62
C PRO A 525 -39.25 -12.17 22.54
N THR A 526 -39.21 -13.18 23.41
CA THR A 526 -40.18 -14.31 23.43
C THR A 526 -41.64 -13.87 23.62
N SER A 527 -41.87 -12.64 24.10
CA SER A 527 -43.19 -12.02 24.25
C SER A 527 -43.79 -11.48 22.94
N GLN A 528 -42.98 -11.23 21.90
CA GLN A 528 -43.44 -10.66 20.62
C GLN A 528 -42.69 -11.25 19.40
N PRO A 529 -43.36 -11.97 18.48
CA PRO A 529 -42.72 -12.42 17.23
C PRO A 529 -42.30 -11.22 16.36
N PRO A 530 -41.35 -11.39 15.43
CA PRO A 530 -40.84 -10.28 14.62
C PRO A 530 -41.93 -9.80 13.65
N ARG A 531 -42.05 -8.47 13.46
CA ARG A 531 -43.11 -7.86 12.66
C ARG A 531 -42.53 -6.94 11.59
N THR A 532 -42.53 -7.43 10.36
CA THR A 532 -42.36 -6.56 9.18
C THR A 532 -43.55 -5.63 9.00
N TRP A 533 -43.40 -4.59 8.18
CA TRP A 533 -44.52 -3.76 7.73
C TRP A 533 -45.67 -4.59 7.13
N LEU A 534 -45.37 -5.67 6.40
CA LEU A 534 -46.38 -6.57 5.84
C LEU A 534 -47.18 -7.31 6.94
N HIS A 535 -46.57 -7.60 8.09
CA HIS A 535 -47.29 -8.08 9.27
C HIS A 535 -48.16 -6.99 9.90
N TYR A 536 -47.67 -5.75 10.02
CA TYR A 536 -48.47 -4.64 10.55
C TYR A 536 -49.69 -4.35 9.65
N TYR A 537 -49.46 -4.16 8.35
CA TYR A 537 -50.49 -3.93 7.34
C TYR A 537 -51.55 -5.03 7.33
N ARG A 538 -51.16 -6.32 7.30
CA ARG A 538 -52.12 -7.44 7.37
C ARG A 538 -52.92 -7.45 8.67
N ASN A 539 -52.25 -7.30 9.82
CA ASN A 539 -52.92 -7.35 11.12
C ASN A 539 -53.86 -6.15 11.32
N TRP A 540 -53.55 -5.01 10.71
CA TRP A 540 -54.41 -3.83 10.65
C TRP A 540 -55.65 -4.07 9.75
N LEU A 541 -55.47 -4.65 8.55
CA LEU A 541 -56.59 -5.07 7.68
C LEU A 541 -57.53 -6.08 8.39
N GLN A 542 -56.98 -7.02 9.16
CA GLN A 542 -57.77 -7.95 9.99
C GLN A 542 -58.55 -7.23 11.09
N GLY A 543 -57.99 -6.17 11.69
CA GLY A 543 -58.66 -5.33 12.67
C GLY A 543 -59.88 -4.61 12.09
N ILE A 544 -59.72 -3.93 10.95
CA ILE A 544 -60.83 -3.19 10.33
C ILE A 544 -61.88 -4.13 9.70
N GLN A 545 -61.49 -5.31 9.21
CA GLN A 545 -62.43 -6.37 8.83
C GLN A 545 -63.28 -6.81 10.03
N ALA A 546 -62.68 -7.02 11.20
CA ALA A 546 -63.42 -7.39 12.41
C ALA A 546 -64.38 -6.27 12.89
N ALA A 547 -64.04 -5.00 12.65
CA ALA A 547 -64.94 -3.87 12.90
C ALA A 547 -66.11 -3.84 11.89
N PHE A 548 -65.84 -4.07 10.60
CA PHE A 548 -66.86 -4.21 9.56
C PHE A 548 -67.83 -5.36 9.85
N ASP A 549 -67.32 -6.54 10.19
CA ASP A 549 -68.14 -7.73 10.48
C ASP A 549 -69.10 -7.47 11.66
N GLN A 550 -68.63 -6.75 12.69
CA GLN A 550 -69.44 -6.32 13.84
C GLN A 550 -70.48 -5.24 13.47
N ASP A 551 -70.10 -4.25 12.67
CA ASP A 551 -71.01 -3.18 12.22
C ASP A 551 -72.07 -3.70 11.24
N TRP A 552 -71.73 -4.65 10.39
CA TRP A 552 -72.64 -5.34 9.48
C TRP A 552 -73.63 -6.22 10.26
N ALA A 553 -73.14 -7.04 11.21
CA ALA A 553 -73.99 -7.85 12.08
C ALA A 553 -74.92 -6.99 12.97
N ALA A 554 -74.50 -5.78 13.33
CA ALA A 554 -75.31 -4.83 14.08
C ALA A 554 -76.23 -3.94 13.20
N GLY A 555 -76.24 -4.13 11.86
CA GLY A 555 -77.04 -3.32 10.94
C GLY A 555 -76.62 -1.85 10.82
N ARG A 556 -75.42 -1.49 11.30
CA ARG A 556 -74.84 -0.13 11.21
C ARG A 556 -74.28 0.18 9.83
N ILE A 557 -73.90 -0.86 9.08
CA ILE A 557 -73.53 -0.81 7.66
C ILE A 557 -74.62 -1.50 6.83
N THR A 558 -74.91 -0.93 5.67
CA THR A 558 -75.81 -1.49 4.64
C THR A 558 -75.21 -1.24 3.25
N ARG A 559 -75.69 -1.91 2.20
CA ARG A 559 -75.23 -1.72 0.80
C ARG A 559 -75.37 -0.29 0.24
N HIS A 560 -76.06 0.61 0.95
CA HIS A 560 -76.33 1.98 0.52
C HIS A 560 -75.92 3.04 1.56
N SER A 561 -75.45 2.66 2.74
CA SER A 561 -75.05 3.59 3.80
C SER A 561 -74.15 2.93 4.83
N TYR A 562 -73.02 3.59 5.11
CA TYR A 562 -72.07 3.30 6.19
C TYR A 562 -72.01 4.43 7.23
N ARG A 563 -72.90 5.45 7.15
CA ARG A 563 -72.82 6.65 8.01
C ARG A 563 -72.95 6.34 9.51
N ASN A 564 -73.69 5.30 9.86
CA ASN A 564 -73.91 4.86 11.24
C ASN A 564 -72.85 3.86 11.75
N ALA A 565 -71.85 3.51 10.94
CA ALA A 565 -70.76 2.60 11.31
C ALA A 565 -69.78 3.22 12.32
N SER A 566 -68.87 2.40 12.82
CA SER A 566 -67.58 2.85 13.36
C SER A 566 -66.71 3.48 12.26
N GLU A 567 -65.62 4.13 12.64
CA GLU A 567 -64.66 4.70 11.67
C GLU A 567 -63.91 3.59 10.93
N ASP A 568 -63.39 2.59 11.65
CA ASP A 568 -62.78 1.38 11.08
C ASP A 568 -63.73 0.60 10.16
N GLY A 569 -65.00 0.44 10.54
CA GLY A 569 -66.03 -0.21 9.72
C GLY A 569 -66.38 0.57 8.46
N ALA A 570 -66.41 1.91 8.53
CA ALA A 570 -66.56 2.77 7.35
C ALA A 570 -65.32 2.73 6.43
N LEU A 571 -64.12 2.58 7.01
CA LEU A 571 -62.86 2.42 6.27
C LEU A 571 -62.81 1.08 5.53
N ALA A 572 -63.14 0.00 6.21
CA ALA A 572 -63.26 -1.34 5.63
C ALA A 572 -64.36 -1.42 4.56
N TYR A 573 -65.51 -0.77 4.74
CA TYR A 573 -66.53 -0.64 3.69
C TYR A 573 -65.95 -0.01 2.42
N LYS A 574 -65.20 1.09 2.55
CA LYS A 574 -64.56 1.77 1.40
C LYS A 574 -63.52 0.92 0.70
N LEU A 575 -62.80 0.05 1.42
CA LEU A 575 -61.84 -0.89 0.82
C LEU A 575 -62.52 -2.10 0.16
N LEU A 576 -63.54 -2.69 0.79
CA LEU A 576 -64.24 -3.89 0.29
C LEU A 576 -65.01 -3.67 -1.02
N ILE A 577 -65.33 -2.41 -1.37
CA ILE A 577 -65.96 -2.06 -2.65
C ILE A 577 -64.96 -1.79 -3.79
N GLN A 578 -63.65 -1.66 -3.52
CA GLN A 578 -62.67 -1.41 -4.58
C GLN A 578 -62.46 -2.69 -5.40
N THR A 579 -62.54 -2.57 -6.73
CA THR A 579 -62.26 -3.68 -7.66
C THR A 579 -60.78 -3.80 -8.01
N GLY A 580 -60.03 -2.71 -7.89
CA GLY A 580 -58.66 -2.59 -8.41
C GLY A 580 -58.57 -2.26 -9.91
N ASP A 581 -59.70 -2.20 -10.64
CA ASP A 581 -59.73 -1.76 -12.03
C ASP A 581 -59.88 -0.24 -12.17
N THR A 582 -59.38 0.29 -13.28
CA THR A 582 -59.46 1.70 -13.68
C THR A 582 -60.77 2.09 -14.36
N GLN A 583 -61.48 1.15 -15.00
CA GLN A 583 -62.73 1.43 -15.71
C GLN A 583 -63.95 1.32 -14.80
N GLU A 584 -64.06 0.22 -14.05
CA GLU A 584 -65.12 -0.01 -13.07
C GLU A 584 -64.55 -0.14 -11.64
N PRO A 585 -64.09 0.96 -11.00
CA PRO A 585 -63.35 0.92 -9.74
C PRO A 585 -64.16 0.49 -8.50
N LEU A 586 -65.50 0.49 -8.57
CA LEU A 586 -66.39 0.31 -7.41
C LEU A 586 -67.49 -0.73 -7.67
N ASP A 587 -67.55 -1.79 -6.86
CA ASP A 587 -68.60 -2.82 -6.92
C ASP A 587 -69.19 -3.13 -5.52
N PHE A 588 -70.40 -2.65 -5.29
CA PHE A 588 -71.16 -2.88 -4.05
C PHE A 588 -71.71 -4.30 -3.90
N SER A 589 -71.61 -5.15 -4.93
CA SER A 589 -72.03 -6.55 -4.86
C SER A 589 -71.07 -7.43 -4.05
N GLN A 590 -69.82 -6.98 -3.88
CA GLN A 590 -68.72 -7.74 -3.26
C GLN A 590 -68.71 -7.65 -1.72
N LEU A 591 -69.38 -6.65 -1.14
CA LEU A 591 -69.47 -6.40 0.32
C LEU A 591 -69.78 -7.64 1.20
N PRO A 592 -70.64 -8.60 0.83
CA PRO A 592 -70.95 -9.77 1.65
C PRO A 592 -70.12 -11.02 1.30
N THR A 593 -69.25 -10.98 0.28
CA THR A 593 -68.49 -12.13 -0.24
C THR A 593 -66.97 -11.94 -0.16
N ARG A 594 -66.48 -10.72 -0.38
CA ARG A 594 -65.07 -10.36 -0.34
C ARG A 594 -64.59 -10.19 1.11
N LYS A 595 -63.30 -10.46 1.34
CA LYS A 595 -62.60 -10.16 2.59
C LYS A 595 -61.33 -9.35 2.30
N LEU A 596 -60.89 -8.57 3.27
CA LEU A 596 -59.65 -7.79 3.20
C LEU A 596 -58.39 -8.66 3.36
N VAL A 597 -58.51 -9.83 4.00
CA VAL A 597 -57.45 -10.82 4.19
C VAL A 597 -58.05 -12.22 4.03
N ASP A 598 -57.38 -13.07 3.25
CA ASP A 598 -57.79 -14.43 2.95
C ASP A 598 -57.58 -15.40 4.12
N THR A 599 -58.16 -16.60 4.02
CA THR A 599 -58.03 -17.68 5.04
C THR A 599 -56.59 -18.13 5.28
N GLU A 600 -55.68 -17.94 4.32
CA GLU A 600 -54.24 -18.20 4.47
C GLU A 600 -53.48 -17.05 5.17
N GLY A 601 -54.12 -15.91 5.46
CA GLY A 601 -53.44 -14.73 5.97
C GLY A 601 -52.62 -14.00 4.89
N LEU A 602 -53.16 -13.93 3.67
CA LEU A 602 -52.63 -13.14 2.55
C LEU A 602 -53.63 -12.01 2.19
N ILE A 603 -53.13 -10.93 1.60
CA ILE A 603 -53.95 -9.79 1.15
C ILE A 603 -54.32 -10.02 -0.33
N PRO A 604 -55.59 -9.92 -0.75
CA PRO A 604 -55.97 -10.09 -2.16
C PRO A 604 -55.23 -9.10 -3.06
N PRO A 605 -54.64 -9.52 -4.19
CA PRO A 605 -53.68 -8.71 -4.93
C PRO A 605 -54.26 -7.41 -5.50
N GLU A 606 -55.52 -7.45 -5.95
CA GLU A 606 -56.31 -6.28 -6.39
C GLU A 606 -56.43 -5.18 -5.31
N LEU A 607 -56.47 -5.56 -4.03
CA LEU A 607 -56.57 -4.63 -2.90
C LEU A 607 -55.19 -4.21 -2.35
N PHE A 608 -54.10 -4.82 -2.82
CA PHE A 608 -52.81 -4.68 -2.17
C PHE A 608 -52.30 -3.23 -2.16
N TYR A 609 -52.32 -2.56 -3.32
CA TYR A 609 -51.79 -1.21 -3.48
C TYR A 609 -52.78 -0.10 -3.07
N SER A 610 -54.09 -0.33 -3.16
CA SER A 610 -55.12 0.59 -2.67
C SER A 610 -55.23 0.53 -1.14
N GLY A 611 -55.19 -0.66 -0.56
CA GLY A 611 -55.09 -0.84 0.90
C GLY A 611 -53.78 -0.30 1.48
N LEU A 612 -52.67 -0.34 0.73
CA LEU A 612 -51.39 0.22 1.16
C LEU A 612 -51.46 1.74 1.32
N THR A 613 -52.07 2.43 0.34
CA THR A 613 -52.40 3.86 0.45
C THR A 613 -53.18 4.14 1.74
N VAL A 614 -54.25 3.40 1.99
CA VAL A 614 -55.09 3.64 3.17
C VAL A 614 -54.34 3.37 4.47
N TRP A 615 -53.59 2.26 4.57
CA TRP A 615 -52.83 1.93 5.78
C TRP A 615 -51.79 2.99 6.11
N VAL A 616 -51.02 3.45 5.11
CA VAL A 616 -49.99 4.49 5.29
C VAL A 616 -50.56 5.81 5.80
N ASN A 617 -51.75 6.21 5.32
CA ASN A 617 -52.42 7.42 5.76
C ASN A 617 -53.20 7.27 7.09
N SER A 618 -53.66 6.04 7.43
CA SER A 618 -54.59 5.80 8.56
C SER A 618 -53.92 5.21 9.81
N ASP A 619 -52.78 4.54 9.67
CA ASP A 619 -51.99 3.98 10.78
C ASP A 619 -50.51 4.44 10.69
N PRO A 620 -50.24 5.76 10.81
CA PRO A 620 -48.88 6.29 10.77
C PRO A 620 -48.01 5.76 11.93
N LEU A 621 -48.62 5.31 13.03
CA LEU A 621 -47.89 4.69 14.14
C LEU A 621 -47.40 3.27 13.80
N GLY A 622 -48.24 2.43 13.17
CA GLY A 622 -47.83 1.12 12.67
C GLY A 622 -46.78 1.23 11.56
N LEU A 623 -46.92 2.22 10.66
CA LEU A 623 -45.92 2.50 9.64
C LEU A 623 -44.58 2.90 10.26
N ALA A 624 -44.55 3.92 11.13
CA ALA A 624 -43.33 4.39 11.78
C ALA A 624 -42.67 3.29 12.64
N ALA A 625 -43.46 2.50 13.38
CA ALA A 625 -42.97 1.37 14.17
C ALA A 625 -42.38 0.23 13.31
N SER A 626 -42.83 0.09 12.06
CA SER A 626 -42.28 -0.89 11.12
C SER A 626 -40.98 -0.45 10.45
N GLN A 627 -40.64 0.85 10.53
CA GLN A 627 -39.52 1.51 9.85
C GLN A 627 -39.47 1.26 8.34
N ALA A 628 -40.61 1.00 7.70
CA ALA A 628 -40.70 0.81 6.26
C ALA A 628 -40.71 2.15 5.53
N ASN A 629 -39.56 2.49 4.95
CA ASN A 629 -39.46 3.50 3.92
C ASN A 629 -39.96 2.90 2.59
N PHE A 630 -40.88 3.58 1.92
CA PHE A 630 -41.39 3.21 0.59
C PHE A 630 -40.95 4.23 -0.45
N TYR A 631 -40.49 3.76 -1.61
CA TYR A 631 -40.32 4.58 -2.80
C TYR A 631 -40.90 3.85 -4.03
N PRO A 632 -41.66 4.52 -4.91
CA PRO A 632 -42.26 5.84 -4.70
C PRO A 632 -43.18 5.85 -3.45
N PRO A 633 -43.36 7.00 -2.77
CA PRO A 633 -44.27 7.09 -1.63
C PRO A 633 -45.72 6.87 -2.08
N PRO A 634 -46.55 6.12 -1.32
CA PRO A 634 -47.98 6.05 -1.57
C PRO A 634 -48.63 7.45 -1.53
N PRO A 635 -49.68 7.69 -2.34
CA PRO A 635 -50.36 8.99 -2.40
C PRO A 635 -51.02 9.34 -1.06
N GLU A 636 -51.17 10.64 -0.80
CA GLU A 636 -51.96 11.12 0.34
C GLU A 636 -53.46 10.86 0.10
N TRP A 637 -54.13 10.31 1.12
CA TRP A 637 -55.57 10.07 1.12
C TRP A 637 -56.09 10.14 2.55
N LEU A 638 -56.82 11.21 2.87
CA LEU A 638 -57.42 11.42 4.18
C LEU A 638 -58.81 10.78 4.22
N HIS A 639 -59.08 9.92 5.20
CA HIS A 639 -60.42 9.35 5.38
C HIS A 639 -61.39 10.41 5.92
N ASP A 640 -62.44 10.72 5.15
CA ASP A 640 -63.63 11.40 5.68
C ASP A 640 -64.85 10.48 5.62
N LYS A 641 -65.38 10.15 6.80
CA LYS A 641 -66.59 9.32 6.96
C LYS A 641 -67.86 10.03 6.47
N TYR A 642 -67.89 11.36 6.50
CA TYR A 642 -69.09 12.17 6.24
C TYR A 642 -69.13 12.83 4.87
N ASP A 643 -68.08 12.64 4.04
CA ASP A 643 -68.02 13.11 2.66
C ASP A 643 -69.34 12.88 1.88
N THR A 644 -69.79 13.93 1.23
CA THR A 644 -71.00 13.98 0.39
C THR A 644 -70.68 14.12 -1.10
N THR A 645 -69.42 14.36 -1.48
CA THR A 645 -68.97 14.45 -2.87
C THR A 645 -68.87 13.07 -3.52
N GLY A 646 -68.49 12.05 -2.74
CA GLY A 646 -68.20 10.71 -3.23
C GLY A 646 -66.76 10.57 -3.75
N GLU A 647 -65.95 11.62 -3.70
CA GLU A 647 -64.51 11.54 -4.01
C GLU A 647 -63.79 10.66 -2.98
N ASN A 648 -64.21 10.69 -1.71
CA ASN A 648 -63.66 9.84 -0.65
C ASN A 648 -64.11 8.36 -0.74
N LEU A 649 -64.82 7.96 -1.80
CA LEU A 649 -65.02 6.55 -2.17
C LEU A 649 -63.97 6.04 -3.16
N ARG A 650 -63.24 6.93 -3.86
CA ARG A 650 -62.19 6.56 -4.81
C ARG A 650 -60.84 6.62 -4.11
N ILE A 651 -60.22 5.46 -3.92
CA ILE A 651 -58.92 5.35 -3.25
C ILE A 651 -57.83 5.33 -4.34
N PRO A 652 -56.89 6.30 -4.36
CA PRO A 652 -55.79 6.28 -5.31
C PRO A 652 -54.85 5.12 -4.95
N ALA A 653 -54.71 4.15 -5.85
CA ALA A 653 -53.79 3.04 -5.65
C ALA A 653 -52.33 3.53 -5.60
N ALA A 654 -51.54 3.00 -4.68
CA ALA A 654 -50.10 3.22 -4.66
C ALA A 654 -49.46 2.71 -5.97
N GLN A 655 -48.40 3.38 -6.43
CA GLN A 655 -47.60 2.86 -7.53
C GLN A 655 -46.83 1.60 -7.07
N PRO A 656 -46.45 0.69 -8.00
CA PRO A 656 -45.63 -0.47 -7.65
C PRO A 656 -44.34 -0.06 -6.94
N LEU A 657 -44.03 -0.71 -5.82
CA LEU A 657 -42.90 -0.33 -4.97
C LEU A 657 -41.56 -0.62 -5.65
N GLU A 658 -40.73 0.42 -5.81
CA GLU A 658 -39.35 0.30 -6.28
C GLU A 658 -38.36 0.05 -5.14
N PHE A 659 -38.72 0.48 -3.92
CA PHE A 659 -37.97 0.28 -2.69
C PHE A 659 -38.94 -0.02 -1.54
N ALA A 660 -38.64 -1.08 -0.80
CA ALA A 660 -39.13 -1.28 0.57
C ALA A 660 -38.03 -1.91 1.42
N GLN A 661 -38.10 -1.74 2.74
CA GLN A 661 -37.08 -2.28 3.66
C GLN A 661 -37.68 -3.02 4.85
N PHE A 662 -36.92 -4.01 5.36
CA PHE A 662 -37.17 -4.68 6.63
C PHE A 662 -35.99 -4.42 7.59
N PRO A 663 -36.21 -3.76 8.74
CA PRO A 663 -35.15 -3.51 9.71
C PRO A 663 -34.76 -4.80 10.45
N PHE A 664 -33.47 -4.95 10.73
CA PHE A 664 -32.90 -6.01 11.56
C PHE A 664 -31.74 -5.46 12.39
N LEU A 665 -31.44 -6.14 13.48
CA LEU A 665 -30.25 -5.92 14.30
C LEU A 665 -29.35 -7.14 14.21
N LEU A 666 -28.08 -6.95 13.88
CA LEU A 666 -27.05 -7.99 14.03
C LEU A 666 -26.37 -7.84 15.38
N ARG A 667 -25.97 -8.96 16.00
CA ARG A 667 -25.28 -9.01 17.29
C ARG A 667 -24.08 -9.96 17.25
N GLY A 668 -23.12 -9.73 18.13
CA GLY A 668 -21.96 -10.61 18.33
C GLY A 668 -20.90 -10.54 17.23
N LEU A 669 -20.99 -9.57 16.32
CA LEU A 669 -20.01 -9.36 15.26
C LEU A 669 -18.76 -8.67 15.85
N GLN A 670 -17.75 -9.46 16.22
CA GLN A 670 -16.52 -8.96 16.84
C GLN A 670 -15.28 -9.23 15.99
N SER A 671 -15.21 -10.38 15.32
CA SER A 671 -14.13 -10.73 14.40
C SER A 671 -14.56 -10.62 12.94
N THR A 672 -13.60 -10.40 12.05
CA THR A 672 -13.81 -10.38 10.59
C THR A 672 -14.49 -11.65 10.08
N ALA A 673 -14.26 -12.80 10.72
CA ALA A 673 -14.92 -14.05 10.37
C ALA A 673 -16.43 -14.02 10.64
N ASP A 674 -16.86 -13.43 11.76
CA ASP A 674 -18.29 -13.28 12.09
C ASP A 674 -18.99 -12.35 11.08
N PHE A 675 -18.32 -11.26 10.68
CA PHE A 675 -18.82 -10.36 9.63
C PHE A 675 -18.96 -11.08 8.28
N VAL A 676 -17.97 -11.90 7.88
CA VAL A 676 -18.03 -12.66 6.62
C VAL A 676 -19.11 -13.74 6.67
N GLU A 677 -19.24 -14.51 7.76
CA GLU A 677 -20.30 -15.51 7.95
C GLU A 677 -21.71 -14.86 7.84
N ALA A 678 -21.89 -13.68 8.45
CA ALA A 678 -23.14 -12.92 8.36
C ALA A 678 -23.41 -12.39 6.94
N ILE A 679 -22.38 -11.91 6.22
CA ILE A 679 -22.51 -11.40 4.85
C ILE A 679 -22.84 -12.54 3.87
N GLU A 680 -22.15 -13.68 3.97
CA GLU A 680 -22.40 -14.85 3.13
C GLU A 680 -23.81 -15.42 3.38
N GLY A 681 -24.24 -15.56 4.64
CA GLY A 681 -25.58 -16.02 4.99
C GLY A 681 -26.70 -15.09 4.49
N ALA A 682 -26.53 -13.78 4.64
CA ALA A 682 -27.47 -12.78 4.11
C ALA A 682 -27.53 -12.79 2.58
N ARG A 683 -26.38 -12.88 1.90
CA ARG A 683 -26.31 -13.00 0.44
C ARG A 683 -26.96 -14.29 -0.07
N ALA A 684 -26.79 -15.41 0.64
CA ALA A 684 -27.44 -16.67 0.31
C ALA A 684 -28.97 -16.59 0.42
N ALA A 685 -29.50 -15.97 1.49
CA ALA A 685 -30.93 -15.74 1.66
C ALA A 685 -31.52 -14.86 0.54
N CYS A 686 -30.83 -13.79 0.15
CA CYS A 686 -31.25 -12.92 -0.95
C CYS A 686 -31.18 -13.62 -2.32
N ALA A 687 -30.13 -14.40 -2.58
CA ALA A 687 -29.96 -15.14 -3.83
C ALA A 687 -31.03 -16.22 -4.02
N GLU A 688 -31.47 -16.85 -2.93
CA GLU A 688 -32.57 -17.82 -2.94
C GLU A 688 -33.93 -17.14 -3.19
N ALA A 689 -34.21 -16.02 -2.52
CA ALA A 689 -35.41 -15.22 -2.81
C ALA A 689 -35.44 -14.73 -4.27
N GLY A 690 -34.27 -14.43 -4.85
CA GLY A 690 -34.11 -14.14 -6.27
C GLY A 690 -34.54 -15.28 -7.19
N ARG A 691 -34.34 -16.55 -6.80
CA ARG A 691 -34.87 -17.72 -7.52
C ARG A 691 -36.39 -17.84 -7.42
N ALA A 692 -36.98 -17.34 -6.33
CA ALA A 692 -38.42 -17.20 -6.15
C ALA A 692 -39.00 -15.90 -6.78
N GLY A 693 -38.20 -15.14 -7.54
CA GLY A 693 -38.62 -13.92 -8.24
C GLY A 693 -38.55 -12.63 -7.43
N VAL A 694 -38.21 -12.69 -6.13
CA VAL A 694 -38.08 -11.50 -5.26
C VAL A 694 -36.66 -10.97 -5.32
N ARG A 695 -36.48 -9.76 -5.87
CA ARG A 695 -35.18 -9.08 -5.90
C ARG A 695 -34.92 -8.35 -4.59
N ALA A 696 -33.90 -8.80 -3.84
CA ALA A 696 -33.53 -8.22 -2.55
C ALA A 696 -32.01 -8.15 -2.37
N TYR A 697 -31.55 -7.25 -1.51
CA TYR A 697 -30.15 -7.12 -1.09
C TYR A 697 -30.05 -6.62 0.36
N PRO A 698 -29.01 -7.03 1.11
CA PRO A 698 -28.76 -6.49 2.44
C PRO A 698 -28.07 -5.12 2.36
N SER A 699 -28.40 -4.24 3.29
CA SER A 699 -27.86 -2.88 3.44
C SER A 699 -27.49 -2.61 4.90
N GLY A 700 -26.49 -1.76 5.13
CA GLY A 700 -25.95 -1.43 6.45
C GLY A 700 -24.43 -1.42 6.47
N SER A 701 -23.82 -0.85 7.52
CA SER A 701 -22.36 -0.69 7.59
C SER A 701 -21.55 -2.00 7.53
N PRO A 702 -22.00 -3.17 8.05
CA PRO A 702 -21.33 -4.45 7.82
C PRO A 702 -21.15 -4.75 6.32
N PHE A 703 -22.24 -4.65 5.56
CA PHE A 703 -22.31 -4.98 4.14
C PHE A 703 -21.57 -3.98 3.23
N LEU A 704 -21.30 -2.77 3.72
CA LEU A 704 -20.52 -1.76 2.98
C LEU A 704 -19.02 -1.90 3.22
N PHE A 705 -18.58 -2.13 4.46
CA PHE A 705 -17.14 -2.11 4.81
C PHE A 705 -16.47 -3.49 4.83
N TRP A 706 -17.17 -4.57 5.18
CA TRP A 706 -16.56 -5.91 5.29
C TRP A 706 -16.69 -6.78 4.04
N GLU A 707 -17.52 -6.38 3.07
CA GLU A 707 -17.69 -7.09 1.78
C GLU A 707 -16.35 -7.33 1.06
N GLN A 708 -15.40 -6.40 1.18
CA GLN A 708 -14.07 -6.49 0.57
C GLN A 708 -13.30 -7.78 0.97
N TYR A 709 -13.58 -8.35 2.14
CA TYR A 709 -12.83 -9.49 2.68
C TYR A 709 -13.20 -10.83 2.02
N LEU A 710 -14.43 -10.99 1.50
CA LEU A 710 -14.88 -12.25 0.85
C LEU A 710 -13.96 -12.67 -0.31
N GLY A 711 -13.46 -11.69 -1.08
CA GLY A 711 -12.54 -11.93 -2.20
C GLY A 711 -11.06 -11.78 -1.87
N LEU A 712 -10.70 -11.16 -0.73
CA LEU A 712 -9.39 -10.52 -0.56
C LEU A 712 -8.21 -11.49 -0.71
N ARG A 713 -8.23 -12.62 0.00
CA ARG A 713 -7.16 -13.64 -0.05
C ARG A 713 -6.96 -14.20 -1.47
N ARG A 714 -8.05 -14.45 -2.20
CA ARG A 714 -8.02 -14.97 -3.57
C ARG A 714 -7.45 -13.94 -4.55
N CYS A 715 -7.89 -12.69 -4.44
CA CYS A 715 -7.39 -11.60 -5.27
C CYS A 715 -5.91 -11.30 -5.01
N PHE A 716 -5.48 -11.32 -3.74
CA PHE A 716 -4.07 -11.17 -3.34
C PHE A 716 -3.17 -12.24 -3.95
N LEU A 717 -3.49 -13.53 -3.76
CA LEU A 717 -2.68 -14.63 -4.29
C LEU A 717 -2.62 -14.61 -5.83
N LEU A 718 -3.72 -14.25 -6.49
CA LEU A 718 -3.76 -14.10 -7.95
C LEU A 718 -2.93 -12.89 -8.43
N ALA A 719 -2.98 -11.75 -7.73
CA ALA A 719 -2.20 -10.57 -8.07
C ALA A 719 -0.69 -10.80 -7.92
N VAL A 720 -0.25 -11.40 -6.81
CA VAL A 720 1.17 -11.78 -6.62
C VAL A 720 1.61 -12.83 -7.62
N GLY A 721 0.78 -13.85 -7.90
CA GLY A 721 1.08 -14.88 -8.89
C GLY A 721 1.27 -14.33 -10.30
N ILE A 722 0.39 -13.42 -10.76
CA ILE A 722 0.55 -12.76 -12.06
C ILE A 722 1.76 -11.83 -12.05
N LEU A 723 1.99 -11.05 -10.99
CA LEU A 723 3.13 -10.14 -10.93
C LEU A 723 4.47 -10.88 -10.98
N LEU A 724 4.63 -12.01 -10.27
CA LEU A 724 5.84 -12.83 -10.37
C LEU A 724 6.08 -13.37 -11.79
N VAL A 725 5.02 -13.68 -12.55
CA VAL A 725 5.11 -14.04 -13.97
C VAL A 725 5.47 -12.83 -14.85
N CYS A 726 4.92 -11.65 -14.60
CA CYS A 726 5.31 -10.42 -15.30
C CYS A 726 6.77 -10.06 -15.03
N THR A 727 7.22 -10.09 -13.77
CA THR A 727 8.64 -9.92 -13.37
C THR A 727 9.53 -10.95 -14.03
N PHE A 728 9.13 -12.23 -14.10
CA PHE A 728 9.86 -13.26 -14.84
C PHE A 728 10.05 -12.89 -16.31
N LEU A 729 8.97 -12.48 -17.00
CA LEU A 729 9.01 -12.13 -18.42
C LEU A 729 9.89 -10.90 -18.68
N VAL A 730 9.75 -9.84 -17.86
CA VAL A 730 10.56 -8.62 -17.94
C VAL A 730 12.05 -8.92 -17.69
N CYS A 731 12.37 -9.69 -16.64
CA CYS A 731 13.75 -10.08 -16.33
C CYS A 731 14.34 -11.00 -17.41
N ALA A 732 13.58 -11.98 -17.91
CA ALA A 732 14.06 -12.92 -18.93
C ALA A 732 14.32 -12.22 -20.28
N LEU A 733 13.50 -11.24 -20.64
CA LEU A 733 13.67 -10.43 -21.85
C LEU A 733 14.87 -9.48 -21.73
N LEU A 734 14.99 -8.72 -20.63
CA LEU A 734 16.01 -7.69 -20.48
C LEU A 734 17.40 -8.24 -20.08
N LEU A 735 17.47 -9.38 -19.39
CA LEU A 735 18.73 -10.09 -19.10
C LEU A 735 19.10 -11.14 -20.16
N LEU A 736 18.23 -11.36 -21.16
CA LEU A 736 18.33 -12.42 -22.19
C LEU A 736 18.59 -13.83 -21.64
N ASN A 737 18.29 -14.06 -20.36
CA ASN A 737 18.66 -15.28 -19.63
C ASN A 737 17.50 -15.75 -18.72
N PRO A 738 16.65 -16.67 -19.19
CA PRO A 738 15.48 -17.13 -18.43
C PRO A 738 15.85 -17.93 -17.17
N TRP A 739 17.06 -18.52 -17.11
CA TRP A 739 17.54 -19.22 -15.92
C TRP A 739 17.88 -18.24 -14.78
N MET A 740 18.51 -17.10 -15.10
CA MET A 740 18.69 -16.02 -14.12
C MET A 740 17.37 -15.41 -13.67
N ALA A 741 16.45 -15.15 -14.60
CA ALA A 741 15.11 -14.67 -14.26
C ALA A 741 14.37 -15.63 -13.32
N GLY A 742 14.49 -16.94 -13.54
CA GLY A 742 13.95 -17.97 -12.65
C GLY A 742 14.57 -17.95 -11.24
N LEU A 743 15.89 -17.77 -11.13
CA LEU A 743 16.57 -17.64 -9.83
C LEU A 743 16.18 -16.35 -9.08
N ILE A 744 16.05 -15.22 -9.79
CA ILE A 744 15.58 -13.95 -9.21
C ILE A 744 14.14 -14.13 -8.69
N VAL A 745 13.23 -14.64 -9.52
CA VAL A 745 11.82 -14.81 -9.16
C VAL A 745 11.60 -15.83 -8.05
N LEU A 746 12.43 -16.87 -7.95
CA LEU A 746 12.47 -17.77 -6.79
C LEU A 746 12.83 -17.02 -5.50
N VAL A 747 13.83 -16.14 -5.55
CA VAL A 747 14.25 -15.31 -4.40
C VAL A 747 13.14 -14.32 -4.00
N LEU A 748 12.45 -13.70 -4.97
CA LEU A 748 11.30 -12.82 -4.71
C LEU A 748 10.10 -13.57 -4.12
N ALA A 749 9.84 -14.80 -4.58
CA ALA A 749 8.78 -15.66 -4.04
C ALA A 749 9.06 -16.07 -2.58
N MET A 750 10.32 -16.36 -2.23
CA MET A 750 10.70 -16.59 -0.83
C MET A 750 10.56 -15.30 0.00
N MET A 751 11.12 -14.19 -0.47
CA MET A 751 11.08 -12.88 0.21
C MET A 751 9.65 -12.38 0.47
N THR A 752 8.71 -12.57 -0.47
CA THR A 752 7.29 -12.23 -0.27
C THR A 752 6.57 -13.17 0.70
N MET A 753 6.86 -14.47 0.64
CA MET A 753 6.35 -15.46 1.58
C MET A 753 6.86 -15.19 3.01
N GLU A 754 8.12 -14.78 3.16
CA GLU A 754 8.71 -14.39 4.44
C GLU A 754 8.12 -13.09 4.99
N LEU A 755 7.92 -12.07 4.17
CA LEU A 755 7.25 -10.83 4.59
C LEU A 755 5.81 -11.10 5.07
N PHE A 756 5.05 -11.93 4.34
CA PHE A 756 3.70 -12.34 4.74
C PHE A 756 3.69 -13.18 6.03
N GLY A 757 4.71 -14.03 6.24
CA GLY A 757 4.86 -14.80 7.47
C GLY A 757 5.22 -13.96 8.70
N ILE A 758 6.18 -13.04 8.55
CA ILE A 758 6.58 -12.10 9.62
C ILE A 758 5.43 -11.15 9.98
N MET A 759 4.64 -10.72 9.00
CA MET A 759 3.41 -9.95 9.23
C MET A 759 2.45 -10.66 10.21
N GLY A 760 2.30 -12.00 10.08
CA GLY A 760 1.54 -12.82 11.01
C GLY A 760 2.10 -12.85 12.43
N PHE A 761 3.43 -13.02 12.59
CA PHE A 761 4.08 -12.97 13.91
C PHE A 761 4.01 -11.58 14.56
N LEU A 762 3.98 -10.50 13.78
CA LEU A 762 3.79 -9.13 14.25
C LEU A 762 2.32 -8.82 14.62
N GLY A 763 1.39 -9.76 14.43
CA GLY A 763 -0.04 -9.55 14.68
C GLY A 763 -0.70 -8.54 13.73
N ILE A 764 -0.09 -8.29 12.56
CA ILE A 764 -0.59 -7.36 11.56
C ILE A 764 -1.67 -8.07 10.74
N LYS A 765 -2.89 -7.55 10.79
CA LYS A 765 -4.06 -8.13 10.12
C LYS A 765 -3.99 -7.91 8.61
N LEU A 766 -4.42 -8.89 7.83
CA LEU A 766 -4.54 -8.77 6.38
C LEU A 766 -5.75 -7.89 6.02
N SER A 767 -5.46 -6.65 5.69
CA SER A 767 -6.36 -5.78 4.92
C SER A 767 -5.75 -5.45 3.57
N ALA A 768 -6.48 -4.73 2.73
CA ALA A 768 -6.01 -4.41 1.39
C ALA A 768 -4.76 -3.49 1.36
N ILE A 769 -4.44 -2.81 2.47
CA ILE A 769 -3.23 -1.97 2.59
C ILE A 769 -1.96 -2.85 2.62
N PRO A 770 -1.82 -3.84 3.52
CA PRO A 770 -0.80 -4.88 3.40
C PRO A 770 -0.79 -5.61 2.05
N VAL A 771 -1.94 -5.88 1.42
CA VAL A 771 -1.98 -6.46 0.06
C VAL A 771 -1.22 -5.59 -0.95
N VAL A 772 -1.46 -4.27 -0.97
CA VAL A 772 -0.73 -3.35 -1.87
C VAL A 772 0.76 -3.31 -1.53
N ILE A 773 1.13 -3.33 -0.25
CA ILE A 773 2.55 -3.35 0.18
C ILE A 773 3.24 -4.67 -0.24
N LEU A 774 2.56 -5.81 -0.11
CA LEU A 774 3.06 -7.12 -0.54
C LEU A 774 3.20 -7.20 -2.07
N VAL A 775 2.28 -6.63 -2.84
CA VAL A 775 2.41 -6.53 -4.30
C VAL A 775 3.58 -5.60 -4.68
N ALA A 776 3.69 -4.42 -4.03
CA ALA A 776 4.82 -3.50 -4.23
C ALA A 776 6.18 -4.10 -3.80
N SER A 777 6.19 -5.05 -2.86
CA SER A 777 7.42 -5.71 -2.41
C SER A 777 8.09 -6.61 -3.45
N VAL A 778 7.35 -7.07 -4.48
CA VAL A 778 7.94 -7.74 -5.66
C VAL A 778 8.65 -6.71 -6.56
N GLY A 779 8.17 -5.47 -6.57
CA GLY A 779 8.85 -4.32 -7.18
C GLY A 779 10.18 -4.05 -6.49
N ILE A 780 10.09 -3.62 -5.24
CA ILE A 780 11.23 -3.20 -4.39
C ILE A 780 12.25 -4.35 -4.20
N GLY A 781 11.79 -5.61 -4.14
CA GLY A 781 12.68 -6.78 -4.07
C GLY A 781 13.56 -6.99 -5.32
N VAL A 782 13.16 -6.45 -6.48
CA VAL A 782 13.98 -6.53 -7.70
C VAL A 782 15.20 -5.62 -7.63
N GLU A 783 15.13 -4.48 -6.94
CA GLU A 783 16.26 -3.57 -6.70
C GLU A 783 17.44 -4.33 -6.07
N PHE A 784 17.22 -4.94 -4.90
CA PHE A 784 18.25 -5.67 -4.17
C PHE A 784 18.80 -6.91 -4.90
N THR A 785 18.09 -7.46 -5.89
CA THR A 785 18.44 -8.74 -6.54
C THR A 785 19.01 -8.58 -7.95
N VAL A 786 18.52 -7.63 -8.75
CA VAL A 786 18.94 -7.47 -10.16
C VAL A 786 20.38 -6.97 -10.29
N HIS A 787 20.83 -6.04 -9.45
CA HIS A 787 22.20 -5.52 -9.54
C HIS A 787 23.24 -6.64 -9.35
N VAL A 788 23.05 -7.47 -8.31
CA VAL A 788 23.88 -8.65 -8.02
C VAL A 788 23.82 -9.69 -9.15
N ALA A 789 22.62 -9.93 -9.70
CA ALA A 789 22.42 -10.87 -10.80
C ALA A 789 23.11 -10.42 -12.11
N LEU A 790 23.04 -9.13 -12.46
CA LEU A 790 23.70 -8.55 -13.63
C LEU A 790 25.22 -8.52 -13.47
N GLY A 791 25.71 -8.21 -12.26
CA GLY A 791 27.12 -8.34 -11.90
C GLY A 791 27.64 -9.78 -12.03
N PHE A 792 26.83 -10.78 -11.67
CA PHE A 792 27.18 -12.19 -11.86
C PHE A 792 27.23 -12.58 -13.34
N LEU A 793 26.25 -12.16 -14.13
CA LEU A 793 26.21 -12.43 -15.58
C LEU A 793 27.46 -11.90 -16.29
N THR A 794 27.82 -10.64 -16.03
CA THR A 794 28.90 -9.91 -16.73
C THR A 794 30.32 -10.24 -16.25
N THR A 795 30.48 -10.80 -15.04
CA THR A 795 31.80 -11.19 -14.51
C THR A 795 32.28 -12.56 -15.04
N GLN A 796 33.59 -12.72 -15.17
CA GLN A 796 34.25 -13.92 -15.72
C GLN A 796 34.78 -14.86 -14.62
N GLY A 797 35.07 -16.11 -14.97
CA GLY A 797 35.66 -17.12 -14.08
C GLY A 797 34.66 -18.17 -13.55
N SER A 798 35.04 -18.84 -12.46
CA SER A 798 34.22 -19.89 -11.82
C SER A 798 32.98 -19.30 -11.13
N ARG A 799 31.96 -20.13 -10.85
CA ARG A 799 30.72 -19.67 -10.16
C ARG A 799 31.00 -18.98 -8.82
N SER A 800 31.99 -19.44 -8.05
CA SER A 800 32.39 -18.79 -6.80
C SER A 800 33.14 -17.47 -7.04
N LEU A 801 34.04 -17.41 -8.02
CA LEU A 801 34.78 -16.18 -8.33
C LEU A 801 33.87 -15.09 -8.89
N ARG A 802 32.94 -15.45 -9.79
CA ARG A 802 31.90 -14.56 -10.32
C ARG A 802 30.98 -14.03 -9.22
N ALA A 803 30.53 -14.88 -8.30
CA ALA A 803 29.76 -14.45 -7.13
C ALA A 803 30.55 -13.48 -6.24
N ALA A 804 31.86 -13.68 -6.06
CA ALA A 804 32.71 -12.76 -5.31
C ALA A 804 32.89 -11.40 -6.01
N HIS A 805 33.14 -11.38 -7.32
CA HIS A 805 33.35 -10.15 -8.09
C HIS A 805 32.04 -9.36 -8.27
N ALA A 806 30.92 -10.05 -8.51
CA ALA A 806 29.59 -9.44 -8.53
C ALA A 806 29.32 -8.71 -7.21
N LEU A 807 29.55 -9.39 -6.09
CA LEU A 807 29.34 -8.85 -4.75
C LEU A 807 30.29 -7.70 -4.42
N GLU A 808 31.57 -7.75 -4.84
CA GLU A 808 32.52 -6.65 -4.61
C GLU A 808 32.04 -5.32 -5.21
N HIS A 809 31.53 -5.34 -6.44
CA HIS A 809 31.09 -4.14 -7.16
C HIS A 809 29.67 -3.67 -6.79
N THR A 810 28.79 -4.56 -6.33
CA THR A 810 27.38 -4.20 -6.04
C THR A 810 27.06 -4.01 -4.56
N PHE A 811 27.92 -4.46 -3.63
CA PHE A 811 27.64 -4.39 -2.19
C PHE A 811 27.41 -2.94 -1.72
N ALA A 812 28.29 -2.00 -2.09
CA ALA A 812 28.21 -0.62 -1.62
C ALA A 812 26.96 0.15 -2.13
N PRO A 813 26.63 0.16 -3.44
CA PRO A 813 25.37 0.75 -3.91
C PRO A 813 24.14 0.17 -3.20
N VAL A 814 24.03 -1.16 -3.14
CA VAL A 814 22.84 -1.84 -2.62
C VAL A 814 22.67 -1.63 -1.11
N THR A 815 23.76 -1.51 -0.34
CA THR A 815 23.66 -1.08 1.07
C THR A 815 23.27 0.38 1.20
N ASP A 816 23.83 1.26 0.38
CA ASP A 816 23.60 2.70 0.50
C ASP A 816 22.15 3.07 0.14
N GLY A 817 21.55 2.35 -0.80
CA GLY A 817 20.12 2.37 -1.14
C GLY A 817 19.20 1.70 -0.10
N ALA A 818 19.60 0.56 0.48
CA ALA A 818 18.85 -0.05 1.59
C ALA A 818 18.81 0.87 2.83
N VAL A 819 19.88 1.65 3.06
CA VAL A 819 19.93 2.67 4.11
C VAL A 819 19.14 3.93 3.72
N SER A 820 19.17 4.37 2.46
CA SER A 820 18.38 5.53 2.01
C SER A 820 16.87 5.26 2.13
N THR A 821 16.40 4.11 1.64
CA THR A 821 15.00 3.66 1.77
C THR A 821 14.58 3.59 3.23
N LEU A 822 15.38 2.95 4.11
CA LEU A 822 15.13 2.91 5.55
C LEU A 822 15.08 4.31 6.19
N LEU A 823 15.94 5.24 5.76
CA LEU A 823 16.00 6.61 6.28
C LEU A 823 14.79 7.45 5.86
N GLY A 824 14.27 7.25 4.65
CA GLY A 824 12.98 7.81 4.21
C GLY A 824 11.82 7.27 5.04
N LEU A 825 11.77 5.95 5.22
CA LEU A 825 10.75 5.26 6.03
C LEU A 825 10.77 5.66 7.51
N LEU A 826 11.94 6.00 8.07
CA LEU A 826 12.09 6.40 9.48
C LEU A 826 11.19 7.60 9.87
N MET A 827 10.82 8.47 8.92
CA MET A 827 9.90 9.58 9.18
C MET A 827 8.45 9.15 9.43
N LEU A 828 8.07 7.96 8.95
CA LEU A 828 6.77 7.34 9.21
C LEU A 828 6.68 6.81 10.66
N ALA A 829 7.81 6.43 11.27
CA ALA A 829 7.87 6.00 12.67
C ALA A 829 7.48 7.13 13.65
N GLY A 830 7.70 8.39 13.26
CA GLY A 830 7.29 9.58 14.01
C GLY A 830 5.81 9.97 13.84
N SER A 831 4.95 9.08 13.36
CA SER A 831 3.52 9.36 13.20
C SER A 831 2.74 9.17 14.51
N SER A 832 1.81 10.09 14.80
CA SER A 832 0.80 9.93 15.86
C SER A 832 -0.19 8.80 15.58
N PHE A 833 -0.36 8.45 14.30
CA PHE A 833 -1.21 7.36 13.86
C PHE A 833 -0.47 6.02 13.94
N ASP A 834 -0.75 5.27 15.01
CA ASP A 834 -0.31 3.90 15.28
C ASP A 834 -0.54 2.96 14.06
N PHE A 835 -1.59 3.25 13.27
CA PHE A 835 -1.84 2.68 11.96
C PHE A 835 -0.64 2.73 11.00
N ILE A 836 -0.06 3.91 10.80
CA ILE A 836 1.06 4.11 9.87
C ILE A 836 2.33 3.45 10.41
N VAL A 837 2.55 3.51 11.72
CA VAL A 837 3.70 2.88 12.36
C VAL A 837 3.64 1.36 12.19
N ARG A 838 2.50 0.70 12.42
CA ARG A 838 2.37 -0.76 12.22
C ARG A 838 2.28 -1.18 10.76
N TYR A 839 1.32 -0.65 10.01
CA TYR A 839 0.96 -1.21 8.70
C TYR A 839 1.89 -0.75 7.57
N PHE A 840 2.52 0.43 7.69
CA PHE A 840 3.50 0.91 6.70
C PHE A 840 4.94 0.81 7.22
N PHE A 841 5.31 1.54 8.29
CA PHE A 841 6.72 1.63 8.71
C PHE A 841 7.33 0.27 9.06
N MET A 842 6.69 -0.53 9.93
CA MET A 842 7.22 -1.84 10.32
C MET A 842 7.28 -2.81 9.13
N VAL A 843 6.24 -2.89 8.31
CA VAL A 843 6.20 -3.79 7.13
C VAL A 843 7.25 -3.40 6.10
N LEU A 844 7.40 -2.11 5.79
CA LEU A 844 8.38 -1.61 4.82
C LEU A 844 9.83 -1.70 5.36
N THR A 845 10.02 -1.66 6.67
CA THR A 845 11.34 -1.87 7.31
C THR A 845 11.72 -3.36 7.35
N VAL A 846 10.77 -4.26 7.60
CA VAL A 846 11.00 -5.71 7.43
C VAL A 846 11.31 -6.02 5.97
N LEU A 847 10.60 -5.38 5.02
CA LEU A 847 10.86 -5.49 3.58
C LEU A 847 12.30 -5.12 3.20
N THR A 848 12.80 -3.93 3.58
CA THR A 848 14.18 -3.52 3.21
C THR A 848 15.24 -4.40 3.87
N VAL A 849 15.03 -4.85 5.12
CA VAL A 849 15.94 -5.79 5.80
C VAL A 849 15.93 -7.17 5.13
N LEU A 850 14.76 -7.73 4.81
CA LEU A 850 14.66 -9.00 4.07
C LEU A 850 15.30 -8.88 2.69
N GLY A 851 15.05 -7.77 1.98
CA GLY A 851 15.61 -7.51 0.65
C GLY A 851 17.13 -7.47 0.66
N LEU A 852 17.72 -6.73 1.60
CA LEU A 852 19.18 -6.67 1.78
C LEU A 852 19.79 -8.06 2.09
N LEU A 853 19.12 -8.84 2.95
CA LEU A 853 19.54 -10.21 3.29
C LEU A 853 19.42 -11.17 2.10
N HIS A 854 18.34 -11.09 1.32
CA HIS A 854 18.14 -11.93 0.13
C HIS A 854 19.12 -11.56 -0.99
N GLY A 855 19.28 -10.27 -1.28
CA GLY A 855 20.16 -9.74 -2.32
C GLY A 855 21.64 -9.97 -2.05
N LEU A 856 22.12 -9.73 -0.83
CA LEU A 856 23.56 -9.77 -0.51
C LEU A 856 24.03 -11.06 0.20
N VAL A 857 23.13 -11.89 0.75
CA VAL A 857 23.51 -13.16 1.43
C VAL A 857 23.02 -14.37 0.65
N LEU A 858 21.70 -14.50 0.44
CA LEU A 858 21.13 -15.72 -0.16
C LEU A 858 21.42 -15.85 -1.65
N LEU A 859 21.22 -14.77 -2.42
CA LEU A 859 21.39 -14.77 -3.88
C LEU A 859 22.84 -15.09 -4.32
N PRO A 860 23.92 -14.52 -3.74
CA PRO A 860 25.30 -14.90 -4.08
C PRO A 860 25.60 -16.38 -3.77
N VAL A 861 25.04 -16.92 -2.69
CA VAL A 861 25.17 -18.36 -2.35
C VAL A 861 24.48 -19.22 -3.41
N LEU A 862 23.23 -18.92 -3.76
CA LEU A 862 22.48 -19.61 -4.82
C LEU A 862 23.20 -19.53 -6.17
N LEU A 863 23.63 -18.35 -6.60
CA LEU A 863 24.37 -18.14 -7.86
C LEU A 863 25.71 -18.90 -7.87
N SER A 864 26.40 -19.01 -6.73
CA SER A 864 27.64 -19.77 -6.64
C SER A 864 27.47 -21.29 -6.82
N ILE A 865 26.24 -21.80 -6.69
CA ILE A 865 25.88 -23.23 -6.82
C ILE A 865 25.17 -23.48 -8.15
N LEU A 866 24.05 -22.79 -8.36
CA LEU A 866 23.09 -22.97 -9.46
C LEU A 866 23.28 -21.98 -10.62
N GLY A 867 24.17 -20.98 -10.52
CA GLY A 867 24.29 -19.93 -11.52
C GLY A 867 24.60 -20.43 -12.94
N PRO A 868 24.15 -19.71 -13.98
CA PRO A 868 24.38 -20.10 -15.38
C PRO A 868 25.88 -20.15 -15.73
N PRO A 869 26.25 -20.85 -16.82
CA PRO A 869 27.60 -20.70 -17.40
C PRO A 869 27.89 -19.21 -17.72
N PRO A 870 29.17 -18.80 -17.76
CA PRO A 870 29.53 -17.46 -18.21
C PRO A 870 29.26 -17.34 -19.72
N GLU A 871 28.79 -16.17 -20.15
CA GLU A 871 28.51 -15.86 -21.55
C GLU A 871 29.79 -15.84 -22.41
N VAL A 872 30.91 -15.40 -21.82
CA VAL A 872 32.24 -15.42 -22.43
C VAL A 872 33.11 -16.45 -21.71
N VAL A 873 33.34 -17.60 -22.36
CA VAL A 873 34.34 -18.59 -21.95
C VAL A 873 35.67 -18.28 -22.64
N GLN A 874 36.66 -17.80 -21.89
CA GLN A 874 38.02 -17.70 -22.41
C GLN A 874 38.65 -19.10 -22.52
N VAL A 875 38.77 -19.61 -23.75
CA VAL A 875 39.51 -20.85 -24.06
C VAL A 875 41.00 -20.53 -24.10
N TYR A 876 41.63 -20.34 -22.94
CA TYR A 876 43.08 -20.26 -22.82
C TYR A 876 43.69 -21.64 -22.56
N LYS A 877 44.83 -21.92 -23.21
CA LYS A 877 45.61 -23.13 -22.94
C LYS A 877 46.16 -23.09 -21.51
N GLU A 878 46.00 -24.20 -20.81
CA GLU A 878 46.50 -24.41 -19.46
C GLU A 878 48.03 -24.49 -19.45
N ASN A 879 48.69 -23.40 -19.07
CA ASN A 879 50.10 -23.39 -18.65
C ASN A 879 50.14 -23.39 -17.12
N THR A 880 50.72 -24.43 -16.53
CA THR A 880 50.58 -24.74 -15.10
C THR A 880 51.53 -23.94 -14.19
N GLU A 881 51.21 -22.67 -13.93
CA GLU A 881 51.82 -21.93 -12.80
C GLU A 881 50.82 -21.79 -11.63
N VAL A 882 50.97 -22.67 -10.64
CA VAL A 882 50.16 -22.67 -9.42
C VAL A 882 50.68 -21.59 -8.46
N LEU A 883 49.90 -20.51 -8.32
CA LEU A 883 50.22 -19.42 -7.40
C LEU A 883 49.97 -19.83 -5.93
N ASN A 884 50.95 -20.48 -5.31
CA ASN A 884 50.95 -20.73 -3.88
C ASN A 884 51.00 -19.41 -3.09
N PRO A 885 50.18 -19.23 -2.03
CA PRO A 885 50.26 -18.05 -1.17
C PRO A 885 51.55 -18.06 -0.34
N PRO A 886 52.16 -16.89 -0.05
CA PRO A 886 53.37 -16.81 0.76
C PRO A 886 53.09 -17.19 2.22
N ALA A 887 53.96 -18.01 2.81
CA ALA A 887 53.82 -18.46 4.19
C ALA A 887 54.09 -17.31 5.20
N PRO A 888 53.33 -17.22 6.31
CA PRO A 888 53.55 -16.20 7.32
C PRO A 888 54.83 -16.48 8.13
N GLN A 889 55.74 -15.51 8.19
CA GLN A 889 56.92 -15.56 9.06
C GLN A 889 56.52 -15.32 10.52
N GLY A 890 56.11 -16.40 11.22
CA GLY A 890 55.76 -16.35 12.63
C GLY A 890 57.00 -16.28 13.54
N GLY A 891 57.20 -15.14 14.20
CA GLY A 891 58.15 -15.02 15.31
C GLY A 891 57.73 -15.94 16.47
N GLY A 892 58.62 -16.83 16.90
CA GLY A 892 58.25 -17.95 17.77
C GLY A 892 58.09 -17.58 19.25
N LEU A 893 56.98 -18.01 19.84
CA LEU A 893 56.81 -18.18 21.30
C LEU A 893 56.34 -19.62 21.58
N ARG A 894 57.17 -20.39 22.29
CA ARG A 894 56.89 -21.80 22.61
C ARG A 894 55.89 -21.92 23.76
N TRP A 895 54.91 -22.81 23.60
CA TRP A 895 54.40 -23.64 24.69
C TRP A 895 54.36 -25.10 24.23
N GLY A 896 54.65 -26.03 25.15
CA GLY A 896 54.97 -27.43 24.82
C GLY A 896 53.77 -28.39 24.85
N VAL A 897 53.93 -29.53 24.19
CA VAL A 897 52.97 -30.66 24.16
C VAL A 897 53.68 -31.94 24.62
N PRO A 898 53.15 -32.70 25.60
CA PRO A 898 53.60 -34.06 25.91
C PRO A 898 52.85 -35.13 25.07
N PRO A 899 53.40 -36.35 24.86
CA PRO A 899 53.08 -37.14 23.65
C PRO A 899 52.55 -38.58 23.85
N SER A 900 51.70 -39.04 22.92
CA SER A 900 51.41 -40.44 22.55
C SER A 900 50.39 -40.46 21.38
N LEU A 901 50.31 -41.42 20.46
CA LEU A 901 51.05 -42.66 20.19
C LEU A 901 51.02 -42.96 18.66
N HIS A 902 51.67 -44.04 18.18
CA HIS A 902 51.99 -44.27 16.75
C HIS A 902 51.04 -45.32 16.05
N PRO A 903 51.32 -45.89 14.85
CA PRO A 903 50.42 -45.84 13.68
C PRO A 903 49.64 -47.15 13.38
N SER A 904 48.78 -47.14 12.35
CA SER A 904 49.00 -47.93 11.09
C SER A 904 47.74 -48.10 10.22
N PHE A 905 47.83 -47.81 8.91
CA PHE A 905 47.75 -48.77 7.78
C PHE A 905 47.58 -48.06 6.42
N ALA A 906 48.01 -48.69 5.32
CA ALA A 906 47.94 -48.10 3.98
C ALA A 906 47.71 -49.13 2.84
N ARG A 907 46.73 -48.84 1.96
CA ARG A 907 46.57 -49.33 0.57
C ARG A 907 45.46 -48.47 -0.07
N VAL A 908 45.68 -47.61 -1.07
CA VAL A 908 45.94 -47.88 -2.51
C VAL A 908 44.86 -48.74 -3.16
N THR A 909 43.98 -48.14 -3.99
CA THR A 909 43.77 -48.50 -5.43
C THR A 909 42.73 -47.61 -6.14
N THR A 910 43.08 -47.17 -7.36
CA THR A 910 42.23 -46.96 -8.57
C THR A 910 40.96 -46.11 -8.54
N SER A 911 40.92 -45.14 -9.46
CA SER A 911 39.71 -44.53 -10.02
C SER A 911 38.95 -45.47 -10.97
N MET A 912 37.64 -45.27 -11.13
CA MET A 912 36.91 -45.74 -12.32
C MET A 912 35.75 -44.80 -12.65
N THR A 913 35.77 -44.23 -13.86
CA THR A 913 34.70 -43.36 -14.39
C THR A 913 33.73 -44.19 -15.22
N VAL A 914 32.42 -43.98 -15.08
CA VAL A 914 31.40 -44.61 -15.94
C VAL A 914 30.77 -43.55 -16.83
N ALA A 915 30.80 -43.78 -18.14
CA ALA A 915 30.13 -42.97 -19.14
C ALA A 915 29.11 -43.83 -19.90
N LEU A 916 28.02 -43.21 -20.37
CA LEU A 916 26.98 -43.85 -21.18
C LEU A 916 26.85 -43.13 -22.53
N HIS A 917 26.98 -43.89 -23.62
CA HIS A 917 26.80 -43.45 -25.00
C HIS A 917 25.77 -44.35 -25.70
N PRO A 918 24.85 -43.80 -26.52
CA PRO A 918 24.10 -44.57 -27.52
C PRO A 918 24.94 -44.80 -28.81
N PRO A 919 24.61 -45.79 -29.66
CA PRO A 919 25.48 -46.31 -30.72
C PRO A 919 25.27 -45.70 -32.13
N PRO A 920 26.26 -45.81 -33.05
CA PRO A 920 26.17 -45.42 -34.47
C PRO A 920 26.16 -46.62 -35.46
N LEU A 921 25.71 -46.40 -36.71
CA LEU A 921 25.91 -47.27 -37.90
C LEU A 921 25.90 -46.40 -39.21
N PRO A 922 26.41 -46.86 -40.39
CA PRO A 922 27.48 -46.10 -41.07
C PRO A 922 27.44 -45.95 -42.62
N GLY A 923 28.34 -45.11 -43.16
CA GLY A 923 28.86 -45.14 -44.55
C GLY A 923 28.16 -44.24 -45.60
N ALA A 924 28.76 -43.89 -46.75
CA ALA A 924 30.16 -44.07 -47.20
C ALA A 924 30.54 -43.22 -48.46
N TYR A 925 31.62 -42.42 -48.37
CA TYR A 925 32.67 -42.12 -49.37
C TYR A 925 32.44 -41.50 -50.80
N ILE A 926 33.44 -40.65 -51.17
CA ILE A 926 34.01 -40.30 -52.52
C ILE A 926 33.68 -38.92 -53.18
N HIS A 927 34.76 -38.34 -53.76
CA HIS A 927 34.95 -37.04 -54.48
C HIS A 927 35.02 -37.30 -56.03
N PRO A 928 35.10 -36.30 -56.97
CA PRO A 928 35.80 -34.99 -56.90
C PRO A 928 35.11 -33.80 -57.64
N ALA A 929 35.89 -32.75 -57.96
CA ALA A 929 35.55 -31.62 -58.85
C ALA A 929 35.75 -32.00 -60.35
N SER A 930 35.52 -31.16 -61.37
CA SER A 930 35.26 -29.70 -61.47
C SER A 930 34.41 -29.36 -62.72
N ASP A 931 33.98 -28.09 -62.89
CA ASP A 931 34.21 -27.24 -64.10
C ASP A 931 33.27 -26.01 -64.20
N GLU A 932 33.79 -24.91 -64.77
CA GLU A 932 33.12 -23.68 -65.22
C GLU A 932 33.07 -23.67 -66.78
N PRO A 933 32.37 -22.77 -67.54
CA PRO A 933 32.19 -21.32 -67.27
C PRO A 933 30.91 -20.60 -67.83
N ALA A 934 30.91 -19.26 -67.71
CA ALA A 934 30.41 -18.24 -68.69
C ALA A 934 28.97 -17.66 -68.65
N TRP A 935 28.88 -16.42 -69.14
CA TRP A 935 27.73 -15.48 -69.29
C TRP A 935 27.45 -15.21 -70.83
N PRO A 936 26.68 -14.21 -71.34
CA PRO A 936 25.52 -13.42 -70.84
C PRO A 936 24.20 -13.46 -71.74
N PRO A 937 23.70 -12.41 -72.45
CA PRO A 937 22.44 -11.73 -72.05
C PRO A 937 21.31 -11.48 -73.11
N SER A 938 20.12 -11.09 -72.60
CA SER A 938 19.12 -10.11 -73.13
C SER A 938 18.47 -10.23 -74.53
N THR A 939 17.13 -10.10 -74.62
CA THR A 939 16.40 -9.15 -75.54
C THR A 939 14.85 -9.14 -75.36
N THR A 940 14.20 -8.09 -75.91
CA THR A 940 12.75 -7.76 -76.05
C THR A 940 12.18 -8.26 -77.42
N PRO A 941 10.91 -8.01 -77.93
CA PRO A 941 9.95 -6.91 -77.64
C PRO A 941 8.40 -7.11 -77.81
N ALA A 942 7.64 -6.01 -77.60
CA ALA A 942 6.32 -5.61 -78.18
C ALA A 942 5.03 -6.45 -77.85
N ALA A 943 3.81 -5.89 -77.66
CA ALA A 943 3.26 -4.53 -77.46
C ALA A 943 1.84 -4.67 -76.79
N SER A 944 0.79 -3.81 -76.78
CA SER A 944 0.40 -2.50 -77.38
C SER A 944 -0.90 -1.95 -76.73
N SER A 945 -1.19 -0.63 -76.83
CA SER A 945 -2.50 0.07 -76.58
C SER A 945 -3.11 0.06 -75.14
N SER A 946 -3.87 1.05 -74.64
CA SER A 946 -4.02 2.50 -74.99
C SER A 946 -4.81 3.28 -73.90
N SER A 947 -4.66 4.62 -73.87
CA SER A 947 -5.57 5.65 -73.28
C SER A 947 -5.74 5.80 -71.74
N THR A 948 -6.02 7.04 -71.32
CA THR A 948 -6.09 7.64 -69.95
C THR A 948 -7.23 8.70 -69.91
N PRO A 949 -7.42 9.59 -68.89
CA PRO A 949 -7.51 9.50 -67.41
C PRO A 949 -8.86 10.14 -66.89
N ILE A 950 -8.83 11.04 -65.86
CA ILE A 950 -9.91 11.95 -65.30
C ILE A 950 -10.75 11.35 -64.11
N SER A 951 -11.05 12.01 -62.96
CA SER A 951 -10.54 13.24 -62.29
C SER A 951 -10.99 13.44 -60.80
N ARG A 952 -10.14 14.12 -59.99
CA ARG A 952 -10.37 15.03 -58.82
C ARG A 952 -11.69 15.03 -57.96
N GLY A 953 -11.58 14.58 -56.69
CA GLY A 953 -12.10 15.21 -55.42
C GLY A 953 -13.62 15.47 -55.20
N PRO A 954 -14.06 16.05 -54.06
CA PRO A 954 -13.38 16.38 -52.78
C PRO A 954 -14.12 15.89 -51.49
N CYS A 955 -13.81 16.47 -50.32
CA CYS A 955 -14.39 16.28 -48.96
C CYS A 955 -15.85 16.86 -48.81
N PRO A 956 -16.58 16.87 -47.64
CA PRO A 956 -16.12 16.64 -46.24
C PRO A 956 -17.10 16.02 -45.17
N ALA A 957 -16.52 15.73 -43.99
CA ALA A 957 -16.98 15.98 -42.60
C ALA A 957 -18.36 15.57 -42.00
N THR A 958 -18.32 15.45 -40.65
CA THR A 958 -19.39 15.42 -39.63
C THR A 958 -20.29 14.18 -39.50
N GLY A 959 -20.60 13.86 -38.24
CA GLY A 959 -21.20 12.63 -37.74
C GLY A 959 -20.74 12.42 -36.30
#